data_AF-A0A1C7N9W8-F1
#
_entry.id   AF-A0A1C7N9W8-F1
#
_cell.length_a   1.000
_cell.length_b   1.000
_cell.length_c   1.000
_cell.angle_alpha   90.00
_cell.angle_beta   90.00
_cell.angle_gamma   90.00
#
_symmetry.space_group_name_H-M   'P 1'
#
loop_
_entity.id
_entity.type
_entity.pdbx_description
1 polymer ?
#
loop_
_entity_poly.entity_id
_entity_poly.type
_entity_poly.pdbx_seq_one_letter_code
_entity_poly.pdbx_strand_id
1 'polypeptide(L)'
;MAELRKRRKLQDNDRNDMKQAKDDAHSKGKTPSGKVFRVPVTHDMLQSLLNPKQPKSFLDLLILSVLGINITLLCTLPNNYSKYLFMALFLFWRLSYNVGLGVLLKYQSDKRGLVKLFTQYRLDQSKWVKHQLSLKMDSNDYKFEETPVEYNTWLLFRQLVDLILMNDFVSYICFAIAWFNPSHSTVYLVNLGFLRWMAGIFLIAFNIWVKLDAQRVVKDFAWYWGDFFFLIEQSLTFDGVFEMAPHPMYSVGYVGYYGISLICASYTVLFASIAAHLMQMGFLILVETPHIDKTYNHPQAPKKRLPLTLASLDEDAATSLAKSAYNDHRDIYLNHSRRDMIVLKNFDFFQSNDLASALLVVHAAVIPWLINPRWSIVFAVAQAIFWRVFYSVGLGLLLYLQSKSKWLTRHFIKWGSGADEAFKNWKAIYNLSCCMTYVSFAMLCLKLYNLPEDWTYGMTLLRHVLGIFFISLHIWTSFSIYEVLGDFGWFYGDFFIDDHPTQLLYTGIYRYLNNPEKIMGHAAFWGLSLITNHPFTFSLALFSQIAHFFLLRFVERPHMEKLYGDEIRKEAGLTKTLKSAAQKLPISLPKQVQNEIAKYVIQQQQDKTNDDDTEYNQSGVKINEIINEAIVKVEELLITTVGQTEAELTHAAIKLLEKDNIANKEEDGYSLFVSHENASTAEQEFTLGERICVDWTTPANHGPKDWIGIYKLSSNTDPNVTLVSSQGRWYWTNGVPEDEIDPDTVLFPPQIPSKSKGRIIFRGVQKLPWQVGTYEFRYHHDGKHRVMARSQPFKIVAPDVPNADDEDMLQLSLLRLVQAVLDHDPEKIPVSPIDDYSYLDESAAKRFSYAIKVMFGVEFAWEIIIADMRVTRLAKRIQHALHALSPFSYQKLSPKMQASLNTSMLPDLTPEQQQKNNSSDACLLNKRIQV
;
A
#
# COMPACT_ATOMS: atom_id res chain seq x y z
N MET A 1 45.21 -53.28 19.26
CA MET A 1 46.16 -52.16 19.45
C MET A 1 45.93 -50.98 18.49
N ALA A 2 45.81 -51.19 17.18
CA ALA A 2 45.51 -50.12 16.22
C ALA A 2 44.15 -49.43 16.48
N GLU A 3 43.15 -50.21 16.89
CA GLU A 3 41.81 -49.71 17.20
C GLU A 3 41.75 -48.89 18.50
N LEU A 4 42.54 -49.26 19.51
CA LEU A 4 42.74 -48.49 20.74
C LEU A 4 43.46 -47.16 20.48
N ARG A 5 44.42 -47.11 19.55
CA ARG A 5 45.06 -45.86 19.09
C ARG A 5 44.10 -44.96 18.31
N LYS A 6 43.19 -45.54 17.52
CA LYS A 6 42.16 -44.80 16.78
C LYS A 6 41.13 -44.18 17.72
N ARG A 7 40.69 -44.92 18.75
CA ARG A 7 39.78 -44.41 19.79
C ARG A 7 40.41 -43.32 20.66
N ARG A 8 41.70 -43.41 20.99
CA ARG A 8 42.43 -42.34 21.70
C ARG A 8 42.56 -41.07 20.84
N LYS A 9 42.88 -41.20 19.55
CA LYS A 9 42.93 -40.05 18.63
C LYS A 9 41.56 -39.38 18.44
N LEU A 10 40.48 -40.16 18.40
CA LEU A 10 39.12 -39.64 18.34
C LEU A 10 38.74 -38.92 19.64
N GLN A 11 39.08 -39.47 20.82
CA GLN A 11 38.85 -38.80 22.10
C GLN A 11 39.71 -37.55 22.31
N ASP A 12 40.95 -37.53 21.80
CA ASP A 12 41.82 -36.35 21.85
C ASP A 12 41.36 -35.27 20.85
N ASN A 13 40.84 -35.66 19.68
CA ASN A 13 40.19 -34.74 18.75
C ASN A 13 38.87 -34.21 19.30
N ASP A 14 37.99 -35.04 19.86
CA ASP A 14 36.74 -34.57 20.50
C ASP A 14 37.02 -33.65 21.70
N ARG A 15 38.11 -33.87 22.44
CA ARG A 15 38.55 -32.97 23.53
C ARG A 15 39.14 -31.67 23.01
N ASN A 16 39.85 -31.70 21.88
CA ASN A 16 40.38 -30.49 21.26
C ASN A 16 39.26 -29.70 20.56
N ASP A 17 38.32 -30.35 19.91
CA ASP A 17 37.13 -29.75 19.29
C ASP A 17 36.17 -29.21 20.37
N MET A 18 36.01 -29.89 21.52
CA MET A 18 35.29 -29.33 22.68
C MET A 18 36.03 -28.16 23.34
N LYS A 19 37.36 -28.12 23.31
CA LYS A 19 38.15 -26.97 23.79
C LYS A 19 38.07 -25.80 22.83
N GLN A 20 38.11 -26.08 21.53
CA GLN A 20 38.01 -25.09 20.46
C GLN A 20 36.59 -24.51 20.37
N ALA A 21 35.55 -25.34 20.56
CA ALA A 21 34.17 -24.89 20.73
C ALA A 21 33.92 -24.13 22.05
N LYS A 22 34.71 -24.38 23.10
CA LYS A 22 34.72 -23.57 24.33
C LYS A 22 35.42 -22.24 24.13
N ASP A 23 36.50 -22.21 23.37
CA ASP A 23 37.25 -20.99 23.04
C ASP A 23 36.48 -20.10 22.05
N ASP A 24 35.67 -20.67 21.15
CA ASP A 24 34.73 -19.97 20.26
C ASP A 24 33.46 -19.46 20.97
N ALA A 25 33.17 -19.94 22.19
CA ALA A 25 32.03 -19.49 22.99
C ALA A 25 32.27 -18.16 23.75
N HIS A 26 33.50 -17.62 23.71
CA HIS A 26 33.88 -16.42 24.45
C HIS A 26 33.87 -15.17 23.55
N SER A 27 33.04 -14.19 23.91
CA SER A 27 32.94 -12.91 23.20
C SER A 27 34.26 -12.13 23.22
N LYS A 28 34.71 -11.66 22.04
CA LYS A 28 35.90 -10.81 21.88
C LYS A 28 35.50 -9.34 22.00
N GLY A 29 36.19 -8.61 22.87
CA GLY A 29 36.00 -7.17 23.09
C GLY A 29 37.12 -6.37 22.44
N LYS A 30 36.82 -5.17 21.96
CA LYS A 30 37.75 -4.22 21.35
C LYS A 30 37.68 -2.88 22.06
N THR A 31 38.80 -2.47 22.63
CA THR A 31 38.93 -1.16 23.28
C THR A 31 38.95 -0.02 22.25
N PRO A 32 38.71 1.24 22.65
CA PRO A 32 38.82 2.40 21.76
C PRO A 32 40.21 2.56 21.11
N SER A 33 41.27 2.05 21.74
CA SER A 33 42.63 2.04 21.19
C SER A 33 42.88 0.93 20.16
N GLY A 34 41.89 0.05 19.93
CA GLY A 34 41.98 -1.07 19.00
C GLY A 34 42.50 -2.37 19.62
N LYS A 35 42.90 -2.38 20.90
CA LYS A 35 43.32 -3.59 21.61
C LYS A 35 42.15 -4.56 21.76
N VAL A 36 42.29 -5.76 21.24
CA VAL A 36 41.33 -6.86 21.37
C VAL A 36 41.65 -7.66 22.63
N PHE A 37 40.62 -8.05 23.39
CA PHE A 37 40.73 -8.84 24.61
C PHE A 37 39.56 -9.81 24.73
N ARG A 38 39.74 -10.89 25.50
CA ARG A 38 38.65 -11.80 25.87
C ARG A 38 37.80 -11.13 26.93
N VAL A 39 36.49 -11.04 26.70
CA VAL A 39 35.55 -10.47 27.68
C VAL A 39 35.21 -11.54 28.73
N PRO A 40 35.56 -11.34 30.01
CA PRO A 40 35.17 -12.24 31.09
C PRO A 40 33.65 -12.31 31.25
N VAL A 41 33.14 -13.48 31.63
CA VAL A 41 31.70 -13.68 31.84
C VAL A 41 31.26 -13.00 33.14
N THR A 42 30.14 -12.28 33.07
CA THR A 42 29.53 -11.64 34.23
C THR A 42 28.29 -12.41 34.71
N HIS A 43 28.03 -12.42 36.02
CA HIS A 43 26.81 -13.03 36.58
C HIS A 43 25.64 -12.05 36.55
N ASP A 44 24.41 -12.57 36.42
CA ASP A 44 23.18 -11.76 36.47
C ASP A 44 23.05 -11.05 37.83
N MET A 45 22.58 -9.80 37.81
CA MET A 45 22.46 -8.93 38.98
C MET A 45 21.56 -9.52 40.06
N LEU A 46 20.36 -9.97 39.68
CA LEU A 46 19.38 -10.49 40.65
C LEU A 46 19.88 -11.76 41.32
N GLN A 47 20.53 -12.64 40.55
CA GLN A 47 21.14 -13.85 41.08
C GLN A 47 22.31 -13.50 42.01
N SER A 48 23.17 -12.56 41.61
CA SER A 48 24.31 -12.08 42.40
C SER A 48 23.88 -11.40 43.70
N LEU A 49 22.81 -10.62 43.70
CA LEU A 49 22.35 -9.84 44.84
C LEU A 49 21.46 -10.63 45.80
N LEU A 50 20.51 -11.43 45.30
CA LEU A 50 19.50 -12.10 46.14
C LEU A 50 19.86 -13.52 46.56
N ASN A 51 20.80 -14.19 45.90
CA ASN A 51 21.19 -15.55 46.28
C ASN A 51 22.05 -15.53 47.56
N PRO A 52 21.60 -16.12 48.68
CA PRO A 52 22.34 -16.09 49.94
C PRO A 52 23.61 -16.96 49.92
N LYS A 53 23.76 -17.85 48.93
CA LYS A 53 24.90 -18.78 48.84
C LYS A 53 26.14 -18.17 48.18
N GLN A 54 26.01 -17.00 47.55
CA GLN A 54 27.12 -16.32 46.89
C GLN A 54 27.76 -15.27 47.81
N PRO A 55 29.09 -15.08 47.77
CA PRO A 55 29.76 -14.06 48.56
C PRO A 55 29.26 -12.67 48.15
N LYS A 56 29.00 -11.81 49.14
CA LYS A 56 28.52 -10.44 48.92
C LYS A 56 29.67 -9.45 49.04
N SER A 57 29.80 -8.60 48.03
CA SER A 57 30.70 -7.45 48.11
C SER A 57 30.19 -6.42 49.13
N PHE A 58 31.04 -5.48 49.56
CA PHE A 58 30.60 -4.41 50.45
C PHE A 58 29.49 -3.58 49.82
N LEU A 59 29.58 -3.35 48.50
CA LEU A 59 28.56 -2.62 47.76
C LEU A 59 27.24 -3.39 47.68
N ASP A 60 27.26 -4.72 47.58
CA ASP A 60 26.03 -5.53 47.64
C ASP A 60 25.37 -5.46 49.01
N LEU A 61 26.16 -5.50 50.09
CA LEU A 61 25.65 -5.33 51.45
C LEU A 61 25.07 -3.92 51.66
N LEU A 62 25.70 -2.89 51.08
CA LEU A 62 25.18 -1.52 51.10
C LEU A 62 23.82 -1.46 50.37
N ILE A 63 23.71 -2.04 49.19
CA ILE A 63 22.44 -2.11 48.43
C ILE A 63 21.37 -2.79 49.28
N LEU A 64 21.62 -4.01 49.77
CA LEU A 64 20.67 -4.76 50.59
C LEU A 64 20.26 -3.99 51.87
N SER A 65 21.20 -3.27 52.48
CA SER A 65 20.93 -2.44 53.66
C SER A 65 19.99 -1.28 53.33
N VAL A 66 20.23 -0.54 52.24
CA VAL A 66 19.35 0.56 51.82
C VAL A 66 17.97 0.05 51.43
N LEU A 67 17.89 -1.09 50.73
CA LEU A 67 16.61 -1.74 50.42
C LEU A 67 15.85 -2.16 51.68
N GLY A 68 16.54 -2.78 52.64
CA GLY A 68 15.98 -3.14 53.94
C GLY A 68 15.44 -1.93 54.69
N ILE A 69 16.20 -0.83 54.72
CA ILE A 69 15.77 0.44 55.33
C ILE A 69 14.49 0.96 54.68
N ASN A 70 14.40 0.97 53.34
CA ASN A 70 13.18 1.41 52.64
C ASN A 70 11.96 0.59 53.05
N ILE A 71 12.09 -0.74 53.13
CA ILE A 71 10.99 -1.62 53.52
C ILE A 71 10.62 -1.41 54.99
N THR A 72 11.61 -1.31 55.88
CA THR A 72 11.37 -1.05 57.31
C THR A 72 10.68 0.30 57.52
N LEU A 73 11.10 1.35 56.81
CA LEU A 73 10.48 2.67 56.87
C LEU A 73 9.03 2.62 56.39
N LEU A 74 8.72 1.87 55.32
CA LEU A 74 7.35 1.71 54.84
C LEU A 74 6.43 1.06 55.89
N CYS A 75 6.94 0.06 56.60
CA CYS A 75 6.17 -0.67 57.62
C CYS A 75 6.05 0.09 58.96
N THR A 76 6.95 1.04 59.26
CA THR A 76 7.02 1.71 60.57
C THR A 76 6.50 3.14 60.56
N LEU A 77 6.59 3.86 59.44
CA LEU A 77 6.13 5.24 59.33
C LEU A 77 4.60 5.35 59.15
N PRO A 78 3.97 6.38 59.74
CA PRO A 78 2.57 6.69 59.45
C PRO A 78 2.37 7.04 57.97
N ASN A 79 1.21 6.64 57.41
CA ASN A 79 0.93 6.75 55.98
C ASN A 79 1.14 8.16 55.38
N ASN A 80 0.81 9.22 56.14
CA ASN A 80 1.00 10.60 55.68
C ASN A 80 2.47 10.94 55.42
N TYR A 81 3.38 10.50 56.29
CA TYR A 81 4.82 10.73 56.10
C TYR A 81 5.39 9.80 55.02
N SER A 82 4.96 8.54 54.99
CA SER A 82 5.36 7.56 53.98
C SER A 82 5.07 8.04 52.56
N LYS A 83 3.90 8.64 52.32
CA LYS A 83 3.51 9.18 51.00
C LYS A 83 4.51 10.18 50.43
N TYR A 84 4.91 11.18 51.22
CA TYR A 84 5.81 12.23 50.75
C TYR A 84 7.28 11.79 50.77
N LEU A 85 7.68 10.99 51.77
CA LEU A 85 9.02 10.43 51.85
C LEU A 85 9.34 9.55 50.63
N PHE A 86 8.49 8.57 50.31
CA PHE A 86 8.74 7.69 49.19
C PHE A 86 8.58 8.37 47.84
N MET A 87 7.77 9.43 47.74
CA MET A 87 7.75 10.29 46.55
C MET A 87 9.09 10.99 46.35
N ALA A 88 9.67 11.55 47.41
CA ALA A 88 10.98 12.21 47.35
C ALA A 88 12.12 11.21 47.06
N LEU A 89 12.10 10.04 47.71
CA LEU A 89 13.08 8.98 47.47
C LEU A 89 12.99 8.45 46.03
N PHE A 90 11.78 8.18 45.55
CA PHE A 90 11.58 7.77 44.16
C PHE A 90 12.08 8.82 43.19
N LEU A 91 11.73 10.10 43.38
CA LEU A 91 12.20 11.17 42.53
C LEU A 91 13.74 11.29 42.53
N PHE A 92 14.38 11.15 43.70
CA PHE A 92 15.83 11.17 43.82
C PHE A 92 16.49 10.03 43.04
N TRP A 93 16.02 8.79 43.22
CA TRP A 93 16.58 7.63 42.52
C TRP A 93 16.27 7.66 41.03
N ARG A 94 15.10 8.15 40.64
CA ARG A 94 14.72 8.36 39.24
C ARG A 94 15.60 9.38 38.54
N LEU A 95 15.85 10.53 39.17
CA LEU A 95 16.79 11.54 38.68
C LEU A 95 18.21 10.98 38.64
N SER A 96 18.63 10.21 39.64
CA SER A 96 19.93 9.55 39.66
C SER A 96 20.08 8.56 38.49
N TYR A 97 19.01 7.82 38.16
CA TYR A 97 19.00 6.86 37.07
C TYR A 97 19.03 7.55 35.70
N ASN A 98 18.11 8.48 35.43
CA ASN A 98 18.02 9.08 34.09
C ASN A 98 18.97 10.27 33.89
N VAL A 99 19.10 11.17 34.86
CA VAL A 99 19.96 12.34 34.73
C VAL A 99 21.37 12.03 35.22
N GLY A 100 21.51 11.40 36.40
CA GLY A 100 22.81 11.08 36.99
C GLY A 100 23.63 10.15 36.10
N LEU A 101 23.13 8.95 35.79
CA LEU A 101 23.81 8.04 34.86
C LEU A 101 23.93 8.65 33.46
N GLY A 102 22.92 9.40 33.01
CA GLY A 102 22.96 10.10 31.72
C GLY A 102 24.14 11.06 31.59
N VAL A 103 24.41 11.87 32.62
CA VAL A 103 25.57 12.78 32.68
C VAL A 103 26.88 12.00 32.70
N LEU A 104 26.97 10.94 33.50
CA LEU A 104 28.18 10.10 33.59
C LEU A 104 28.49 9.41 32.25
N LEU A 105 27.46 8.83 31.61
CA LEU A 105 27.58 8.18 30.31
C LEU A 105 27.88 9.17 29.20
N LYS A 106 27.27 10.37 29.19
CA LYS A 106 27.62 11.43 28.23
C LYS A 106 29.07 11.88 28.41
N TYR A 107 29.53 12.08 29.65
CA TYR A 107 30.93 12.40 29.95
C TYR A 107 31.89 11.30 29.50
N GLN A 108 31.49 10.03 29.64
CA GLN A 108 32.24 8.89 29.13
C GLN A 108 32.25 8.82 27.59
N SER A 109 31.10 8.98 26.93
CA SER A 109 30.96 8.96 25.46
C SER A 109 31.79 10.06 24.78
N ASP A 110 31.77 11.28 25.34
CA ASP A 110 32.39 12.45 24.70
C ASP A 110 33.86 12.61 25.06
N LYS A 111 34.22 12.36 26.33
CA LYS A 111 35.55 12.69 26.85
C LYS A 111 36.32 11.49 27.41
N ARG A 112 35.75 10.28 27.38
CA ARG A 112 36.25 9.08 28.09
C ARG A 112 36.47 9.37 29.58
N GLY A 113 35.58 10.18 30.13
CA GLY A 113 35.75 10.82 31.42
C GLY A 113 35.81 9.87 32.62
N LEU A 114 35.00 8.81 32.62
CA LEU A 114 35.01 7.83 33.71
C LEU A 114 36.31 7.03 33.74
N VAL A 115 36.79 6.62 32.57
CA VAL A 115 38.09 5.92 32.44
C VAL A 115 39.23 6.84 32.89
N LYS A 116 39.20 8.12 32.51
CA LYS A 116 40.18 9.11 32.98
C LYS A 116 40.15 9.28 34.49
N LEU A 117 38.97 9.39 35.10
CA LEU A 117 38.84 9.49 36.56
C LEU A 117 39.37 8.23 37.26
N PHE A 118 39.07 7.05 36.71
CA PHE A 118 39.55 5.78 37.24
C PHE A 118 41.08 5.72 37.30
N THR A 119 41.76 6.13 36.23
CA THR A 119 43.23 6.22 36.20
C THR A 119 43.78 7.40 37.03
N GLN A 120 43.14 8.56 37.00
CA GLN A 120 43.58 9.77 37.72
C GLN A 120 43.62 9.53 39.23
N TYR A 121 42.62 8.87 39.79
CA TYR A 121 42.56 8.51 41.21
C TYR A 121 43.30 7.21 41.55
N ARG A 122 44.05 6.64 40.60
CA ARG A 122 44.80 5.37 40.74
C ARG A 122 43.94 4.20 41.26
N LEU A 123 42.67 4.14 40.84
CA LEU A 123 41.75 3.06 41.23
C LEU A 123 42.15 1.72 40.62
N ASP A 124 42.89 1.76 39.51
CA ASP A 124 43.59 0.63 38.88
C ASP A 124 44.69 0.00 39.76
N GLN A 125 45.12 0.69 40.83
CA GLN A 125 46.10 0.15 41.79
C GLN A 125 45.48 -0.12 43.17
N SER A 126 44.19 0.18 43.34
CA SER A 126 43.51 0.04 44.62
C SER A 126 43.22 -1.42 44.94
N LYS A 127 43.84 -1.94 46.01
CA LYS A 127 43.56 -3.29 46.54
C LYS A 127 42.09 -3.45 46.93
N TRP A 128 41.44 -2.39 47.41
CA TRP A 128 40.03 -2.42 47.77
C TRP A 128 39.14 -2.60 46.53
N VAL A 129 39.35 -1.80 45.48
CA VAL A 129 38.58 -1.91 44.22
C VAL A 129 38.80 -3.29 43.59
N LYS A 130 40.05 -3.75 43.51
CA LYS A 130 40.38 -5.09 43.03
C LYS A 130 39.59 -6.16 43.80
N HIS A 131 39.59 -6.10 45.13
CA HIS A 131 38.86 -7.05 45.95
C HIS A 131 37.34 -7.00 45.70
N GLN A 132 36.75 -5.79 45.62
CA GLN A 132 35.31 -5.63 45.36
C GLN A 132 34.88 -6.19 43.99
N LEU A 133 35.66 -5.95 42.94
CA LEU A 133 35.33 -6.42 41.60
C LEU A 133 35.58 -7.94 41.45
N SER A 134 36.69 -8.44 41.98
CA SER A 134 37.02 -9.87 41.90
C SER A 134 36.06 -10.77 42.69
N LEU A 135 35.42 -10.28 43.75
CA LEU A 135 34.41 -11.04 44.50
C LEU A 135 33.14 -11.33 43.69
N LYS A 136 32.78 -10.47 42.72
CA LYS A 136 31.58 -10.62 41.88
C LYS A 136 31.86 -11.35 40.57
N MET A 137 33.07 -11.87 40.38
CA MET A 137 33.49 -12.55 39.16
C MET A 137 34.01 -13.95 39.45
N ASP A 138 33.93 -14.82 38.44
CA ASP A 138 34.54 -16.15 38.54
C ASP A 138 36.07 -16.03 38.56
N SER A 139 36.68 -16.53 39.64
CA SER A 139 38.12 -16.42 39.91
C SER A 139 39.00 -17.08 38.84
N ASN A 140 38.44 -17.99 38.05
CA ASN A 140 39.14 -18.68 36.97
C ASN A 140 39.10 -17.92 35.63
N ASP A 141 38.19 -16.96 35.45
CA ASP A 141 37.96 -16.26 34.17
C ASP A 141 38.39 -14.77 34.24
N TYR A 142 38.28 -14.13 35.40
CA TYR A 142 38.60 -12.72 35.57
C TYR A 142 39.91 -12.48 36.32
N LYS A 143 40.85 -11.78 35.66
CA LYS A 143 42.07 -11.25 36.27
C LYS A 143 42.14 -9.74 36.11
N PHE A 144 42.20 -9.03 37.22
CA PHE A 144 42.13 -7.57 37.27
C PHE A 144 43.31 -6.90 36.53
N GLU A 145 44.52 -7.45 36.63
CA GLU A 145 45.73 -6.89 35.99
C GLU A 145 45.83 -7.15 34.48
N GLU A 146 45.24 -8.24 33.98
CA GLU A 146 45.34 -8.64 32.56
C GLU A 146 44.24 -7.99 31.70
N THR A 147 43.16 -7.52 32.34
CA THR A 147 42.01 -6.92 31.67
C THR A 147 42.22 -5.42 31.40
N PRO A 148 41.68 -4.88 30.29
CA PRO A 148 41.80 -3.45 30.00
C PRO A 148 41.13 -2.56 31.07
N VAL A 149 41.67 -1.35 31.23
CA VAL A 149 41.17 -0.37 32.21
C VAL A 149 39.72 0.00 31.91
N GLU A 150 39.32 0.03 30.65
CA GLU A 150 37.94 0.27 30.21
C GLU A 150 36.98 -0.79 30.76
N TYR A 151 37.37 -2.06 30.79
CA TYR A 151 36.56 -3.16 31.32
C TYR A 151 36.41 -3.03 32.84
N ASN A 152 37.51 -2.81 33.57
CA ASN A 152 37.49 -2.65 35.03
C ASN A 152 36.69 -1.41 35.47
N THR A 153 36.78 -0.33 34.68
CA THR A 153 35.96 0.87 34.89
C THR A 153 34.47 0.58 34.65
N TRP A 154 34.14 -0.16 33.59
CA TRP A 154 32.77 -0.59 33.30
C TRP A 154 32.19 -1.47 34.41
N LEU A 155 32.97 -2.40 34.97
CA LEU A 155 32.53 -3.22 36.11
C LEU A 155 32.24 -2.41 37.37
N LEU A 156 33.06 -1.40 37.67
CA LEU A 156 32.79 -0.50 38.79
C LEU A 156 31.55 0.36 38.51
N PHE A 157 31.41 0.86 37.29
CA PHE A 157 30.21 1.59 36.85
C PHE A 157 28.95 0.72 36.98
N ARG A 158 29.03 -0.56 36.61
CA ARG A 158 27.94 -1.53 36.78
C ARG A 158 27.46 -1.62 38.23
N GLN A 159 28.36 -1.64 39.21
CA GLN A 159 27.97 -1.66 40.63
C GLN A 159 27.24 -0.38 41.06
N LEU A 160 27.60 0.78 40.49
CA LEU A 160 26.85 2.02 40.69
C LEU A 160 25.45 1.94 40.08
N VAL A 161 25.34 1.37 38.87
CA VAL A 161 24.03 1.15 38.22
C VAL A 161 23.18 0.19 39.05
N ASP A 162 23.73 -0.91 39.59
CA ASP A 162 23.01 -1.84 40.46
C ASP A 162 22.38 -1.12 41.67
N LEU A 163 23.16 -0.25 42.33
CA LEU A 163 22.70 0.56 43.46
C LEU A 163 21.54 1.46 43.07
N ILE A 164 21.67 2.20 41.97
CA ILE A 164 20.65 3.16 41.54
C ILE A 164 19.39 2.43 41.06
N LEU A 165 19.53 1.40 40.21
CA LEU A 165 18.41 0.70 39.60
C LEU A 165 17.56 -0.04 40.63
N MET A 166 18.18 -0.73 41.60
CA MET A 166 17.43 -1.45 42.64
C MET A 166 16.71 -0.50 43.57
N ASN A 167 17.33 0.63 43.94
CA ASN A 167 16.68 1.61 44.78
C ASN A 167 15.58 2.38 44.05
N ASP A 168 15.75 2.71 42.77
CA ASP A 168 14.70 3.30 41.94
C ASP A 168 13.47 2.39 41.88
N PHE A 169 13.66 1.10 41.60
CA PHE A 169 12.55 0.14 41.55
C PHE A 169 11.86 -0.01 42.91
N VAL A 170 12.61 -0.27 43.99
CA VAL A 170 12.00 -0.51 45.31
C VAL A 170 11.35 0.74 45.86
N SER A 171 11.96 1.91 45.71
CA SER A 171 11.35 3.18 46.14
C SER A 171 10.06 3.49 45.37
N TYR A 172 9.98 3.15 44.07
CA TYR A 172 8.74 3.24 43.30
C TYR A 172 7.65 2.32 43.84
N ILE A 173 7.97 1.05 44.16
CA ILE A 173 7.00 0.12 44.74
C ILE A 173 6.53 0.60 46.13
N CYS A 174 7.43 1.05 46.99
CA CYS A 174 7.08 1.64 48.29
C CYS A 174 6.19 2.88 48.13
N PHE A 175 6.51 3.75 47.18
CA PHE A 175 5.69 4.91 46.82
C PHE A 175 4.28 4.48 46.36
N ALA A 176 4.18 3.51 45.46
CA ALA A 176 2.91 3.01 44.97
C ALA A 176 2.05 2.40 46.08
N ILE A 177 2.65 1.65 47.01
CA ILE A 177 1.96 1.09 48.18
C ILE A 177 1.49 2.19 49.14
N ALA A 178 2.32 3.19 49.43
CA ALA A 178 1.94 4.32 50.30
C ALA A 178 0.78 5.14 49.72
N TRP A 179 0.64 5.18 48.40
CA TRP A 179 -0.44 5.87 47.69
C TRP A 179 -1.57 4.94 47.22
N PHE A 180 -1.61 3.69 47.71
CA PHE A 180 -2.67 2.74 47.39
C PHE A 180 -4.01 3.18 47.97
N ASN A 181 -5.04 3.27 47.11
CA ASN A 181 -6.39 3.63 47.52
C ASN A 181 -7.34 2.42 47.49
N PRO A 182 -7.78 1.88 48.65
CA PRO A 182 -8.67 0.73 48.72
C PRO A 182 -10.17 1.05 48.54
N SER A 183 -10.58 2.32 48.44
CA SER A 183 -12.00 2.69 48.51
C SER A 183 -12.81 2.22 47.28
N HIS A 184 -13.67 1.23 47.47
CA HIS A 184 -14.67 0.75 46.50
C HIS A 184 -16.08 0.86 47.10
N SER A 185 -16.78 1.98 46.93
CA SER A 185 -18.08 2.22 47.56
C SER A 185 -19.29 2.23 46.61
N THR A 186 -19.23 1.55 45.46
CA THR A 186 -20.43 1.39 44.59
C THR A 186 -20.38 0.14 43.71
N VAL A 187 -21.50 -0.56 43.53
CA VAL A 187 -21.63 -1.81 42.73
C VAL A 187 -21.12 -1.65 41.29
N TYR A 188 -21.34 -0.50 40.65
CA TYR A 188 -20.81 -0.20 39.31
C TYR A 188 -19.26 -0.07 39.30
N LEU A 189 -18.70 0.49 40.38
CA LEU A 189 -17.26 0.59 40.61
C LEU A 189 -16.62 -0.74 41.05
N VAL A 190 -17.42 -1.72 41.48
CA VAL A 190 -16.94 -3.09 41.79
C VAL A 190 -16.67 -3.86 40.49
N ASN A 191 -17.58 -3.80 39.51
CA ASN A 191 -17.35 -4.44 38.19
C ASN A 191 -16.20 -3.78 37.40
N LEU A 192 -16.14 -2.44 37.41
CA LEU A 192 -14.99 -1.71 36.87
C LEU A 192 -13.71 -1.94 37.69
N GLY A 193 -13.84 -2.17 39.00
CA GLY A 193 -12.76 -2.52 39.91
C GLY A 193 -12.12 -3.86 39.53
N PHE A 194 -12.93 -4.88 39.28
CA PHE A 194 -12.45 -6.18 38.80
C PHE A 194 -11.66 -6.03 37.49
N LEU A 195 -12.20 -5.31 36.51
CA LEU A 195 -11.54 -5.08 35.22
C LEU A 195 -10.22 -4.29 35.39
N ARG A 196 -10.19 -3.30 36.27
CA ARG A 196 -8.99 -2.52 36.62
C ARG A 196 -7.90 -3.41 37.22
N TRP A 197 -8.25 -4.28 38.16
CA TRP A 197 -7.31 -5.23 38.76
C TRP A 197 -6.81 -6.25 37.74
N MET A 198 -7.71 -6.85 36.95
CA MET A 198 -7.35 -7.80 35.90
C MET A 198 -6.39 -7.16 34.88
N ALA A 199 -6.74 -5.96 34.39
CA ALA A 199 -5.89 -5.22 33.46
C ALA A 199 -4.54 -4.85 34.10
N GLY A 200 -4.55 -4.38 35.34
CA GLY A 200 -3.33 -4.03 36.07
C GLY A 200 -2.39 -5.21 36.25
N ILE A 201 -2.90 -6.36 36.69
CA ILE A 201 -2.13 -7.61 36.84
C ILE A 201 -1.59 -8.08 35.50
N PHE A 202 -2.42 -8.07 34.45
CA PHE A 202 -2.01 -8.42 33.10
C PHE A 202 -0.85 -7.54 32.61
N LEU A 203 -0.94 -6.21 32.79
CA LEU A 203 0.12 -5.30 32.39
C LEU A 203 1.43 -5.53 33.16
N ILE A 204 1.36 -5.87 34.45
CA ILE A 204 2.55 -6.22 35.24
C ILE A 204 3.17 -7.53 34.75
N ALA A 205 2.36 -8.58 34.56
CA ALA A 205 2.84 -9.87 34.08
C ALA A 205 3.49 -9.75 32.68
N PHE A 206 2.84 -9.00 31.79
CA PHE A 206 3.35 -8.71 30.45
C PHE A 206 4.65 -7.87 30.50
N ASN A 207 4.76 -6.93 31.44
CA ASN A 207 5.98 -6.17 31.66
C ASN A 207 7.16 -7.04 32.10
N ILE A 208 6.92 -7.95 33.05
CA ILE A 208 7.94 -8.91 33.51
C ILE A 208 8.42 -9.76 32.33
N TRP A 209 7.50 -10.30 31.52
CA TRP A 209 7.86 -11.05 30.31
C TRP A 209 8.71 -10.21 29.34
N VAL A 210 8.30 -8.96 29.06
CA VAL A 210 9.05 -8.03 28.21
C VAL A 210 10.48 -7.80 28.72
N LYS A 211 10.65 -7.61 30.03
CA LYS A 211 11.98 -7.36 30.64
C LYS A 211 12.86 -8.61 30.59
N LEU A 212 12.31 -9.79 30.91
CA LEU A 212 13.05 -11.05 30.87
C LEU A 212 13.48 -11.42 29.45
N ASP A 213 12.58 -11.28 28.47
CA ASP A 213 12.92 -11.58 27.07
C ASP A 213 13.89 -10.54 26.49
N ALA A 214 13.77 -9.26 26.85
CA ALA A 214 14.74 -8.26 26.45
C ALA A 214 16.15 -8.52 27.02
N GLN A 215 16.24 -8.92 28.30
CA GLN A 215 17.52 -9.26 28.93
C GLN A 215 18.18 -10.48 28.27
N ARG A 216 17.39 -11.49 27.86
CA ARG A 216 17.87 -12.66 27.10
C ARG A 216 18.59 -12.24 25.81
N VAL A 217 18.06 -11.26 25.08
CA VAL A 217 18.57 -10.82 23.77
C VAL A 217 19.78 -9.91 23.91
N VAL A 218 19.67 -8.88 24.75
CA VAL A 218 20.67 -7.82 24.89
C VAL A 218 21.90 -8.27 25.69
N LYS A 219 21.71 -9.22 26.62
CA LYS A 219 22.71 -9.68 27.60
C LYS A 219 23.24 -8.54 28.49
N ASP A 220 24.03 -8.88 29.51
CA ASP A 220 24.55 -7.93 30.50
C ASP A 220 25.33 -6.76 29.88
N PHE A 221 26.12 -7.03 28.84
CA PHE A 221 26.97 -6.02 28.20
C PHE A 221 26.16 -4.78 27.78
N ALA A 222 25.12 -4.97 26.97
CA ALA A 222 24.31 -3.85 26.50
C ALA A 222 23.25 -3.42 27.51
N TRP A 223 22.83 -4.27 28.46
CA TRP A 223 21.96 -3.86 29.58
C TRP A 223 22.60 -2.79 30.49
N TYR A 224 23.93 -2.81 30.60
CA TYR A 224 24.73 -1.85 31.38
C TYR A 224 25.53 -0.87 30.51
N TRP A 225 25.09 -0.60 29.28
CA TRP A 225 25.70 0.40 28.38
C TRP A 225 27.22 0.19 28.19
N GLY A 226 27.66 -1.06 28.04
CA GLY A 226 29.08 -1.40 27.93
C GLY A 226 29.77 -0.83 26.69
N ASP A 227 29.00 -0.55 25.62
CA ASP A 227 29.43 0.11 24.38
C ASP A 227 30.00 1.53 24.60
N PHE A 228 29.63 2.20 25.71
CA PHE A 228 30.25 3.45 26.14
C PHE A 228 31.72 3.29 26.57
N PHE A 229 32.17 2.07 26.87
CA PHE A 229 33.52 1.77 27.36
C PHE A 229 34.35 1.03 26.32
N PHE A 230 33.81 -0.05 25.74
CA PHE A 230 34.47 -0.89 24.75
C PHE A 230 33.44 -1.56 23.84
N LEU A 231 33.83 -2.01 22.65
CA LEU A 231 32.93 -2.70 21.71
C LEU A 231 33.07 -4.21 21.84
N ILE A 232 32.05 -4.97 21.50
CA ILE A 232 32.10 -6.44 21.41
C ILE A 232 31.80 -6.86 19.98
N GLU A 233 32.59 -7.80 19.45
CA GLU A 233 32.33 -8.49 18.18
C GLU A 233 31.25 -9.55 18.39
N GLN A 234 30.00 -9.12 18.48
CA GLN A 234 28.84 -10.01 18.56
C GLN A 234 27.75 -9.51 17.61
N SER A 235 27.27 -10.37 16.70
CA SER A 235 26.07 -10.12 15.93
C SER A 235 24.85 -10.26 16.86
N LEU A 236 24.21 -9.14 17.19
CA LEU A 236 22.94 -9.13 17.90
C LEU A 236 21.82 -9.50 16.92
N THR A 237 21.35 -10.75 16.96
CA THR A 237 20.11 -11.12 16.28
C THR A 237 18.94 -10.60 17.10
N PHE A 238 18.31 -9.52 16.64
CA PHE A 238 17.14 -8.94 17.29
C PHE A 238 15.91 -9.84 17.10
N ASP A 239 15.72 -10.79 18.02
CA ASP A 239 14.57 -11.70 18.09
C ASP A 239 13.61 -11.33 19.25
N GLY A 240 12.47 -12.01 19.34
CA GLY A 240 11.53 -11.86 20.44
C GLY A 240 10.98 -10.43 20.55
N VAL A 241 10.99 -9.85 21.74
CA VAL A 241 10.42 -8.53 22.03
C VAL A 241 11.03 -7.38 21.17
N PHE A 242 12.21 -7.55 20.57
CA PHE A 242 12.78 -6.58 19.63
C PHE A 242 12.19 -6.65 18.21
N GLU A 243 11.46 -7.72 17.87
CA GLU A 243 10.60 -7.75 16.67
C GLU A 243 9.27 -7.00 16.92
N MET A 244 8.90 -6.74 18.18
CA MET A 244 7.66 -6.05 18.55
C MET A 244 7.80 -4.53 18.57
N ALA A 245 8.92 -4.01 19.06
CA ALA A 245 9.15 -2.58 19.24
C ALA A 245 10.63 -2.23 19.04
N PRO A 246 10.96 -0.98 18.66
CA PRO A 246 12.34 -0.55 18.42
C PRO A 246 13.21 -0.55 19.68
N HIS A 247 12.70 0.06 20.75
CA HIS A 247 13.39 0.14 22.03
C HIS A 247 12.47 -0.42 23.13
N PRO A 248 12.23 -1.74 23.16
CA PRO A 248 11.21 -2.33 24.02
C PRO A 248 11.48 -2.11 25.50
N MET A 249 12.74 -2.00 25.93
CA MET A 249 13.09 -1.69 27.32
C MET A 249 12.65 -0.30 27.76
N TYR A 250 12.62 0.66 26.82
CA TYR A 250 12.31 2.07 27.02
C TYR A 250 10.84 2.39 26.76
N SER A 251 10.17 1.63 25.87
CA SER A 251 8.77 1.81 25.50
C SER A 251 7.82 0.84 26.21
N VAL A 252 7.59 -0.34 25.62
CA VAL A 252 6.64 -1.34 26.15
C VAL A 252 7.04 -1.86 27.54
N GLY A 253 8.33 -1.83 27.84
CA GLY A 253 8.94 -2.16 29.12
C GLY A 253 8.60 -1.21 30.27
N TYR A 254 7.81 -0.15 30.04
CA TYR A 254 7.24 0.70 31.10
C TYR A 254 5.77 0.41 31.39
N VAL A 255 5.13 -0.50 30.66
CA VAL A 255 3.69 -0.75 30.82
C VAL A 255 3.30 -1.27 32.21
N GLY A 256 4.25 -1.88 32.94
CA GLY A 256 4.06 -2.28 34.34
C GLY A 256 3.83 -1.10 35.29
N TYR A 257 4.40 0.07 35.01
CA TYR A 257 4.16 1.29 35.80
C TYR A 257 2.69 1.73 35.70
N TYR A 258 2.12 1.61 34.50
CA TYR A 258 0.69 1.86 34.27
C TYR A 258 -0.17 0.78 34.92
N GLY A 259 0.24 -0.49 34.86
CA GLY A 259 -0.43 -1.58 35.59
C GLY A 259 -0.50 -1.36 37.11
N ILE A 260 0.62 -0.92 37.70
CA ILE A 260 0.68 -0.57 39.13
C ILE A 260 -0.19 0.65 39.43
N SER A 261 -0.14 1.69 38.59
CA SER A 261 -1.00 2.87 38.78
C SER A 261 -2.50 2.53 38.72
N LEU A 262 -2.87 1.59 37.83
CA LEU A 262 -4.23 1.07 37.75
C LEU A 262 -4.59 0.35 39.04
N ILE A 263 -3.76 -0.55 39.55
CA ILE A 263 -4.01 -1.28 40.82
C ILE A 263 -4.11 -0.33 42.02
N CYS A 264 -3.26 0.69 42.10
CA CYS A 264 -3.27 1.66 43.18
C CYS A 264 -4.46 2.62 43.15
N ALA A 265 -5.18 2.71 42.03
CA ALA A 265 -6.29 3.65 41.82
C ALA A 265 -5.91 5.10 42.21
N SER A 266 -4.70 5.52 41.87
CA SER A 266 -4.12 6.80 42.28
C SER A 266 -3.59 7.58 41.10
N TYR A 267 -4.13 8.79 40.90
CA TYR A 267 -3.64 9.73 39.89
C TYR A 267 -2.20 10.16 40.18
N THR A 268 -1.82 10.31 41.45
CA THR A 268 -0.43 10.64 41.83
C THR A 268 0.54 9.57 41.32
N VAL A 269 0.18 8.29 41.48
CA VAL A 269 1.00 7.18 40.97
C VAL A 269 1.00 7.17 39.44
N LEU A 270 -0.15 7.41 38.79
CA LEU A 270 -0.23 7.51 37.33
C LEU A 270 0.68 8.60 36.75
N PHE A 271 0.64 9.82 37.29
CA PHE A 271 1.47 10.91 36.78
C PHE A 271 2.95 10.73 37.11
N ALA A 272 3.28 10.17 38.27
CA ALA A 272 4.66 9.78 38.58
C ALA A 272 5.18 8.73 37.59
N SER A 273 4.35 7.75 37.21
CA SER A 273 4.65 6.75 36.18
C SER A 273 4.84 7.35 34.79
N ILE A 274 3.98 8.29 34.38
CA ILE A 274 4.13 9.02 33.12
C ILE A 274 5.45 9.81 33.13
N ALA A 275 5.73 10.55 34.20
CA ALA A 275 6.96 11.32 34.34
C ALA A 275 8.20 10.42 34.27
N ALA A 276 8.19 9.28 34.97
CA ALA A 276 9.27 8.31 34.94
C ALA A 276 9.52 7.75 33.54
N HIS A 277 8.46 7.43 32.80
CA HIS A 277 8.56 6.95 31.42
C HIS A 277 9.06 8.06 30.47
N LEU A 278 8.60 9.30 30.63
CA LEU A 278 9.11 10.44 29.86
C LEU A 278 10.58 10.71 30.13
N MET A 279 11.03 10.61 31.40
CA MET A 279 12.45 10.72 31.76
C MET A 279 13.28 9.61 31.12
N GLN A 280 12.75 8.39 31.06
CA GLN A 280 13.38 7.30 30.36
C GLN A 280 13.53 7.57 28.86
N MET A 281 12.47 8.08 28.22
CA MET A 281 12.52 8.44 26.81
C MET A 281 13.48 9.61 26.56
N GLY A 282 13.54 10.57 27.49
CA GLY A 282 14.53 11.64 27.47
C GLY A 282 15.97 11.13 27.56
N PHE A 283 16.25 10.14 28.41
CA PHE A 283 17.56 9.49 28.47
C PHE A 283 17.92 8.83 27.14
N LEU A 284 16.99 8.09 26.53
CA LEU A 284 17.19 7.46 25.22
C LEU A 284 17.56 8.51 24.17
N ILE A 285 16.75 9.57 24.03
CA ILE A 285 16.92 10.59 22.98
C ILE A 285 18.17 11.46 23.21
N LEU A 286 18.49 11.81 24.46
CA LEU A 286 19.54 12.79 24.76
C LEU A 286 20.93 12.19 25.03
N VAL A 287 20.99 10.91 25.36
CA VAL A 287 22.24 10.22 25.78
C VAL A 287 22.53 9.01 24.93
N GLU A 288 21.60 8.05 24.86
CA GLU A 288 21.85 6.74 24.24
C GLU A 288 21.80 6.80 22.72
N THR A 289 20.75 7.36 22.11
CA THR A 289 20.65 7.50 20.64
C THR A 289 21.82 8.28 20.04
N PRO A 290 22.22 9.46 20.58
CA PRO A 290 23.40 10.17 20.06
C PRO A 290 24.70 9.36 20.20
N HIS A 291 24.83 8.51 21.23
CA HIS A 291 25.97 7.61 21.36
C HIS A 291 25.92 6.48 20.32
N ILE A 292 24.76 5.83 20.14
CA ILE A 292 24.55 4.80 19.14
C ILE A 292 24.89 5.34 17.75
N ASP A 293 24.37 6.53 17.40
CA ASP A 293 24.65 7.15 16.11
C ASP A 293 26.14 7.43 15.93
N LYS A 294 26.80 7.96 16.96
CA LYS A 294 28.25 8.22 16.94
C LYS A 294 29.09 6.95 16.78
N THR A 295 28.67 5.85 17.40
CA THR A 295 29.46 4.62 17.51
C THR A 295 29.21 3.66 16.33
N TYR A 296 27.97 3.55 15.86
CA TYR A 296 27.55 2.56 14.87
C TYR A 296 27.17 3.17 13.52
N ASN A 297 26.76 4.44 13.45
CA ASN A 297 26.41 5.12 12.20
C ASN A 297 27.56 6.01 11.73
N HIS A 298 28.40 5.52 10.83
CA HIS A 298 29.46 6.35 10.25
C HIS A 298 28.88 7.49 9.40
N PRO A 299 29.42 8.73 9.50
CA PRO A 299 29.00 9.82 8.61
C PRO A 299 29.24 9.40 7.17
N GLN A 300 28.17 9.37 6.37
CA GLN A 300 28.30 9.19 4.92
C GLN A 300 29.13 10.37 4.39
N ALA A 301 30.32 10.08 3.85
CA ALA A 301 31.07 11.10 3.11
C ALA A 301 30.16 11.65 1.98
N PRO A 302 30.19 12.97 1.70
CA PRO A 302 29.40 13.54 0.62
C PRO A 302 29.78 12.84 -0.69
N LYS A 303 28.80 12.18 -1.31
CA LYS A 303 28.99 11.24 -2.42
C LYS A 303 29.63 11.94 -3.63
N LYS A 304 30.89 11.59 -3.95
CA LYS A 304 31.38 11.65 -5.33
C LYS A 304 30.73 10.49 -6.10
N ARG A 305 30.12 10.80 -7.24
CA ARG A 305 29.56 9.82 -8.18
C ARG A 305 30.61 8.74 -8.49
N LEU A 306 30.26 7.47 -8.32
CA LEU A 306 31.06 6.35 -8.82
C LEU A 306 30.22 5.45 -9.74
N PRO A 307 30.81 4.88 -10.81
CA PRO A 307 30.10 4.11 -11.82
C PRO A 307 29.88 2.65 -11.38
N LEU A 308 28.89 2.03 -12.01
CA LEU A 308 28.48 0.64 -11.84
C LEU A 308 29.62 -0.37 -12.03
N THR A 309 29.88 -1.17 -11.00
CA THR A 309 30.24 -2.59 -11.09
C THR A 309 29.89 -3.25 -9.75
N LEU A 310 28.93 -4.19 -9.73
CA LEU A 310 28.54 -4.86 -8.49
C LEU A 310 28.17 -6.33 -8.75
N ALA A 311 29.16 -7.20 -8.60
CA ALA A 311 28.98 -8.60 -8.27
C ALA A 311 29.69 -8.83 -6.92
N SER A 312 28.96 -9.43 -5.97
CA SER A 312 29.33 -9.76 -4.58
C SER A 312 29.38 -8.61 -3.57
N LEU A 313 28.28 -8.37 -2.81
CA LEU A 313 28.33 -7.70 -1.50
C LEU A 313 27.22 -8.22 -0.56
N ASP A 314 27.55 -8.23 0.74
CA ASP A 314 26.76 -8.67 1.90
C ASP A 314 25.39 -7.97 2.09
N GLU A 315 24.50 -8.64 2.83
CA GLU A 315 23.09 -8.28 3.09
C GLU A 315 22.90 -6.89 3.75
N ASP A 316 23.84 -6.49 4.61
CA ASP A 316 23.84 -5.16 5.27
C ASP A 316 24.20 -4.02 4.30
N ALA A 317 25.09 -4.30 3.34
CA ALA A 317 25.44 -3.34 2.29
C ALA A 317 24.29 -3.16 1.30
N ALA A 318 23.56 -4.24 0.97
CA ALA A 318 22.38 -4.21 0.12
C ALA A 318 21.26 -3.33 0.72
N THR A 319 21.06 -3.38 2.04
CA THR A 319 20.06 -2.54 2.73
C THR A 319 20.43 -1.06 2.71
N SER A 320 21.72 -0.74 2.83
CA SER A 320 22.22 0.64 2.74
C SER A 320 22.18 1.18 1.29
N LEU A 321 22.45 0.32 0.30
CA LEU A 321 22.31 0.66 -1.13
C LEU A 321 20.85 0.80 -1.54
N ALA A 322 19.94 -0.03 -1.01
CA ALA A 322 18.51 0.09 -1.24
C ALA A 322 17.96 1.40 -0.67
N LYS A 323 18.35 1.79 0.54
CA LYS A 323 18.06 3.13 1.09
C LYS A 323 18.64 4.26 0.24
N SER A 324 19.84 4.07 -0.29
CA SER A 324 20.50 5.03 -1.18
C SER A 324 19.77 5.19 -2.51
N ALA A 325 19.40 4.10 -3.16
CA ALA A 325 18.67 4.09 -4.44
C ALA A 325 17.23 4.60 -4.27
N TYR A 326 16.57 4.26 -3.15
CA TYR A 326 15.27 4.79 -2.77
C TYR A 326 15.30 6.31 -2.59
N ASN A 327 16.31 6.85 -1.90
CA ASN A 327 16.47 8.31 -1.74
C ASN A 327 16.82 9.03 -3.06
N ASP A 328 17.65 8.42 -3.92
CA ASP A 328 18.04 9.01 -5.22
C ASP A 328 16.84 9.04 -6.21
N HIS A 329 15.91 8.09 -6.12
CA HIS A 329 14.68 8.08 -6.92
C HIS A 329 13.55 8.94 -6.34
N ARG A 330 13.52 9.14 -5.02
CA ARG A 330 12.67 10.14 -4.36
C ARG A 330 12.96 11.53 -4.93
N ASP A 331 14.22 11.87 -5.17
CA ASP A 331 14.63 13.16 -5.74
C ASP A 331 14.27 13.34 -7.23
N ILE A 332 14.16 12.24 -8.01
CA ILE A 332 13.81 12.29 -9.43
C ILE A 332 12.33 12.63 -9.66
N TYR A 333 11.42 12.07 -8.85
CA TYR A 333 9.99 12.39 -8.93
C TYR A 333 9.60 13.67 -8.17
N LEU A 334 10.35 14.05 -7.12
CA LEU A 334 10.23 15.37 -6.49
C LEU A 334 10.56 16.52 -7.45
N ASN A 335 11.36 16.26 -8.49
CA ASN A 335 11.66 17.26 -9.53
C ASN A 335 10.55 17.37 -10.61
N HIS A 336 9.63 16.40 -10.70
CA HIS A 336 8.49 16.44 -11.65
C HIS A 336 7.14 16.72 -10.97
N SER A 337 6.95 16.34 -9.70
CA SER A 337 5.79 16.75 -8.88
C SER A 337 6.12 18.01 -8.09
N ARG A 338 5.35 19.08 -8.32
CA ARG A 338 5.28 20.24 -7.42
C ARG A 338 5.03 19.74 -5.99
N ARG A 339 5.48 20.49 -4.96
CA ARG A 339 5.26 20.14 -3.55
C ARG A 339 3.77 20.02 -3.27
N ASP A 340 3.24 18.81 -3.18
CA ASP A 340 1.83 18.61 -2.89
C ASP A 340 1.50 19.02 -1.45
N MET A 341 0.30 19.56 -1.27
CA MET A 341 -0.26 19.83 0.04
C MET A 341 -0.58 18.52 0.75
N ILE A 342 0.07 18.28 1.89
CA ILE A 342 -0.12 17.10 2.72
C ILE A 342 -0.70 17.55 4.05
N VAL A 343 -1.98 17.26 4.24
CA VAL A 343 -2.82 17.87 5.26
C VAL A 343 -2.79 19.40 5.10
N LEU A 344 -1.91 20.10 5.81
CA LEU A 344 -1.65 21.54 5.69
C LEU A 344 -0.17 21.87 5.41
N LYS A 345 0.71 20.86 5.34
CA LYS A 345 2.13 21.03 5.01
C LYS A 345 2.26 21.31 3.52
N ASN A 346 3.15 22.24 3.16
CA ASN A 346 3.38 22.73 1.79
C ASN A 346 2.20 23.50 1.16
N PHE A 347 1.31 24.08 1.97
CA PHE A 347 0.22 24.92 1.46
C PHE A 347 0.73 26.07 0.57
N ASP A 348 0.14 26.21 -0.62
CA ASP A 348 0.40 27.33 -1.53
C ASP A 348 -0.88 28.15 -1.78
N PHE A 349 -0.84 29.46 -1.48
CA PHE A 349 -1.96 30.39 -1.68
C PHE A 349 -2.36 30.55 -3.15
N PHE A 350 -1.43 30.38 -4.08
CA PHE A 350 -1.68 30.56 -5.51
C PHE A 350 -2.16 29.29 -6.20
N GLN A 351 -2.14 28.16 -5.50
CA GLN A 351 -2.68 26.91 -6.00
C GLN A 351 -4.20 26.87 -5.77
N SER A 352 -4.97 26.78 -6.86
CA SER A 352 -6.44 26.79 -6.82
C SER A 352 -7.02 25.71 -5.90
N ASN A 353 -6.46 24.50 -5.94
CA ASN A 353 -6.92 23.37 -5.15
C ASN A 353 -6.65 23.54 -3.65
N ASP A 354 -5.51 24.14 -3.31
CA ASP A 354 -5.10 24.39 -1.93
C ASP A 354 -5.98 25.49 -1.33
N LEU A 355 -6.13 26.60 -2.05
CA LEU A 355 -7.01 27.71 -1.67
C LEU A 355 -8.46 27.24 -1.50
N ALA A 356 -8.98 26.45 -2.44
CA ALA A 356 -10.33 25.89 -2.34
C ALA A 356 -10.48 24.98 -1.10
N SER A 357 -9.47 24.17 -0.80
CA SER A 357 -9.46 23.31 0.39
C SER A 357 -9.46 24.12 1.68
N ALA A 358 -8.64 25.17 1.75
CA ALA A 358 -8.60 26.08 2.90
C ALA A 358 -9.93 26.80 3.11
N LEU A 359 -10.53 27.34 2.03
CA LEU A 359 -11.84 27.98 2.11
C LEU A 359 -12.91 27.02 2.63
N LEU A 360 -12.92 25.78 2.14
CA LEU A 360 -13.89 24.77 2.57
C LEU A 360 -13.70 24.38 4.05
N VAL A 361 -12.45 24.23 4.50
CA VAL A 361 -12.11 23.98 5.91
C VAL A 361 -12.57 25.15 6.79
N VAL A 362 -12.33 26.40 6.35
CA VAL A 362 -12.78 27.60 7.08
C VAL A 362 -14.31 27.64 7.16
N HIS A 363 -15.02 27.41 6.06
CA HIS A 363 -16.49 27.36 6.06
C HIS A 363 -17.01 26.27 7.01
N ALA A 364 -16.40 25.09 6.97
CA ALA A 364 -16.77 23.99 7.84
C ALA A 364 -16.57 24.28 9.33
N ALA A 365 -15.49 24.99 9.67
CA ALA A 365 -15.20 25.37 11.05
C ALA A 365 -16.08 26.53 11.54
N VAL A 366 -16.35 27.52 10.68
CA VAL A 366 -17.00 28.78 11.09
C VAL A 366 -18.53 28.68 11.09
N ILE A 367 -19.15 28.04 10.10
CA ILE A 367 -20.62 27.96 9.98
C ILE A 367 -21.30 27.43 11.25
N PRO A 368 -20.81 26.36 11.92
CA PRO A 368 -21.39 25.88 13.17
C PRO A 368 -21.43 26.94 14.28
N TRP A 369 -20.60 27.98 14.26
CA TRP A 369 -20.63 29.07 15.25
C TRP A 369 -21.61 30.18 14.90
N LEU A 370 -21.99 30.32 13.63
CA LEU A 370 -22.89 31.39 13.17
C LEU A 370 -24.37 31.00 13.24
N ILE A 371 -24.68 29.71 13.20
CA ILE A 371 -26.06 29.21 13.20
C ILE A 371 -26.58 28.93 14.61
N ASN A 372 -27.92 28.93 14.73
CA ASN A 372 -28.62 28.66 15.99
C ASN A 372 -28.13 27.36 16.66
N PRO A 373 -28.00 27.29 18.00
CA PRO A 373 -27.38 26.16 18.69
C PRO A 373 -27.98 24.79 18.36
N ARG A 374 -29.30 24.70 18.19
CA ARG A 374 -29.97 23.44 17.80
C ARG A 374 -29.55 22.97 16.41
N TRP A 375 -29.54 23.87 15.43
CA TRP A 375 -29.16 23.58 14.05
C TRP A 375 -27.65 23.41 13.90
N SER A 376 -26.86 24.05 14.76
CA SER A 376 -25.39 23.91 14.84
C SER A 376 -24.94 22.47 15.03
N ILE A 377 -25.54 21.78 16.01
CA ILE A 377 -25.21 20.38 16.29
C ILE A 377 -25.65 19.47 15.14
N VAL A 378 -26.87 19.67 14.62
CA VAL A 378 -27.38 18.88 13.48
C VAL A 378 -26.47 19.03 12.26
N PHE A 379 -26.06 20.26 11.94
CA PHE A 379 -25.14 20.54 10.85
C PHE A 379 -23.77 19.88 11.07
N ALA A 380 -23.19 20.00 12.27
CA ALA A 380 -21.90 19.37 12.60
C ALA A 380 -21.96 17.84 12.51
N VAL A 381 -23.05 17.22 12.97
CA VAL A 381 -23.28 15.76 12.82
C VAL A 381 -23.39 15.37 11.36
N ALA A 382 -24.24 16.06 10.58
CA ALA A 382 -24.43 15.77 9.17
C ALA A 382 -23.11 15.90 8.39
N GLN A 383 -22.34 16.93 8.67
CA GLN A 383 -21.03 17.17 8.06
C GLN A 383 -20.04 16.05 8.41
N ALA A 384 -19.94 15.66 9.70
CA ALA A 384 -19.00 14.63 10.13
C ALA A 384 -19.34 13.25 9.55
N ILE A 385 -20.64 12.92 9.41
CA ILE A 385 -21.09 11.69 8.74
C ILE A 385 -20.79 11.76 7.25
N PHE A 386 -21.14 12.86 6.57
CA PHE A 386 -20.92 13.03 5.14
C PHE A 386 -19.45 12.84 4.77
N TRP A 387 -18.54 13.56 5.42
CA TRP A 387 -17.11 13.45 5.11
C TRP A 387 -16.54 12.09 5.49
N ARG A 388 -17.05 11.44 6.54
CA ARG A 388 -16.62 10.08 6.87
C ARG A 388 -17.04 9.09 5.79
N VAL A 389 -18.29 9.14 5.33
CA VAL A 389 -18.80 8.27 4.26
C VAL A 389 -18.08 8.56 2.95
N PHE A 390 -17.89 9.83 2.59
CA PHE A 390 -17.18 10.22 1.38
C PHE A 390 -15.74 9.71 1.38
N TYR A 391 -15.00 9.90 2.48
CA TYR A 391 -13.62 9.45 2.61
C TYR A 391 -13.49 7.93 2.58
N SER A 392 -14.32 7.20 3.34
CA SER A 392 -14.16 5.74 3.46
C SER A 392 -14.83 4.96 2.33
N VAL A 393 -16.07 5.32 1.96
CA VAL A 393 -16.84 4.59 0.94
C VAL A 393 -16.65 5.21 -0.44
N GLY A 394 -16.74 6.53 -0.55
CA GLY A 394 -16.61 7.23 -1.84
C GLY A 394 -15.23 7.05 -2.47
N LEU A 395 -14.17 7.41 -1.73
CA LEU A 395 -12.79 7.22 -2.21
C LEU A 395 -12.41 5.74 -2.32
N GLY A 396 -12.91 4.89 -1.40
CA GLY A 396 -12.72 3.43 -1.50
C GLY A 396 -13.32 2.84 -2.78
N LEU A 397 -14.53 3.26 -3.17
CA LEU A 397 -15.15 2.84 -4.42
C LEU A 397 -14.37 3.35 -5.65
N LEU A 398 -13.89 4.60 -5.60
CA LEU A 398 -13.04 5.14 -6.67
C LEU A 398 -11.75 4.34 -6.84
N LEU A 399 -11.07 4.00 -5.74
CA LEU A 399 -9.87 3.13 -5.77
C LEU A 399 -10.19 1.72 -6.25
N TYR A 400 -11.34 1.15 -5.84
CA TYR A 400 -11.79 -0.15 -6.32
C TYR A 400 -12.00 -0.16 -7.85
N LEU A 401 -12.71 0.86 -8.37
CA LEU A 401 -12.92 1.03 -9.82
C LEU A 401 -11.60 1.33 -10.55
N GLN A 402 -10.70 2.08 -9.93
CA GLN A 402 -9.36 2.34 -10.45
C GLN A 402 -8.53 1.04 -10.55
N SER A 403 -8.56 0.18 -9.53
CA SER A 403 -7.85 -1.11 -9.54
C SER A 403 -8.41 -2.12 -10.56
N LYS A 404 -9.74 -2.14 -10.74
CA LYS A 404 -10.44 -3.09 -11.64
C LYS A 404 -10.39 -2.67 -13.10
N SER A 405 -10.68 -1.41 -13.41
CA SER A 405 -10.86 -0.93 -14.79
C SER A 405 -10.06 0.34 -15.11
N LYS A 406 -9.20 0.83 -14.19
CA LYS A 406 -8.48 2.10 -14.34
C LYS A 406 -9.44 3.28 -14.61
N TRP A 407 -10.62 3.27 -13.97
CA TRP A 407 -11.73 4.16 -14.29
C TRP A 407 -11.36 5.65 -14.27
N LEU A 408 -10.64 6.10 -13.23
CA LEU A 408 -10.25 7.51 -13.12
C LEU A 408 -9.22 7.86 -14.19
N THR A 409 -8.22 7.00 -14.40
CA THR A 409 -7.23 7.17 -15.48
C THR A 409 -7.91 7.21 -16.86
N ARG A 410 -8.89 6.33 -17.13
CA ARG A 410 -9.68 6.33 -18.37
C ARG A 410 -10.46 7.62 -18.56
N HIS A 411 -11.04 8.16 -17.49
CA HIS A 411 -11.74 9.45 -17.56
C HIS A 411 -10.80 10.57 -18.01
N PHE A 412 -9.60 10.67 -17.43
CA PHE A 412 -8.63 11.70 -17.83
C PHE A 412 -8.06 11.46 -19.25
N ILE A 413 -7.79 10.21 -19.63
CA ILE A 413 -7.38 9.85 -20.99
C ILE A 413 -8.41 10.26 -22.03
N LYS A 414 -9.69 10.04 -21.74
CA LYS A 414 -10.79 10.44 -22.63
C LYS A 414 -10.74 11.93 -22.99
N TRP A 415 -10.35 12.77 -22.04
CA TRP A 415 -10.22 14.22 -22.21
C TRP A 415 -8.79 14.68 -22.52
N GLY A 416 -7.94 13.78 -23.04
CA GLY A 416 -6.61 14.13 -23.53
C GLY A 416 -5.56 14.36 -22.44
N SER A 417 -5.81 13.92 -21.21
CA SER A 417 -4.85 13.95 -20.10
C SER A 417 -4.21 12.56 -19.85
N GLY A 418 -3.18 12.50 -19.01
CA GLY A 418 -2.48 11.25 -18.67
C GLY A 418 -2.82 10.70 -17.28
N ALA A 419 -2.19 9.57 -16.92
CA ALA A 419 -2.28 8.98 -15.58
C ALA A 419 -1.72 9.92 -14.49
N ASP A 420 -0.71 10.73 -14.82
CA ASP A 420 -0.12 11.69 -13.89
C ASP A 420 -1.11 12.78 -13.46
N GLU A 421 -1.88 13.32 -14.41
CA GLU A 421 -2.90 14.33 -14.11
C GLU A 421 -4.07 13.72 -13.33
N ALA A 422 -4.43 12.47 -13.63
CA ALA A 422 -5.41 11.71 -12.84
C ALA A 422 -4.94 11.54 -11.39
N PHE A 423 -3.68 11.14 -11.19
CA PHE A 423 -3.08 10.99 -9.87
C PHE A 423 -2.99 12.33 -9.14
N LYS A 424 -2.61 13.41 -9.81
CA LYS A 424 -2.57 14.76 -9.24
C LYS A 424 -3.93 15.25 -8.75
N ASN A 425 -4.99 15.03 -9.52
CA ASN A 425 -6.35 15.37 -9.09
C ASN A 425 -6.82 14.46 -7.95
N TRP A 426 -6.47 13.17 -7.99
CA TRP A 426 -6.70 12.25 -6.88
C TRP A 426 -6.04 12.74 -5.58
N LYS A 427 -4.76 13.15 -5.60
CA LYS A 427 -4.06 13.71 -4.44
C LYS A 427 -4.83 14.87 -3.80
N ALA A 428 -5.33 15.80 -4.63
CA ALA A 428 -6.12 16.94 -4.15
C ALA A 428 -7.44 16.51 -3.48
N ILE A 429 -8.21 15.62 -4.11
CA ILE A 429 -9.49 15.11 -3.59
C ILE A 429 -9.26 14.32 -2.30
N TYR A 430 -8.26 13.44 -2.28
CA TYR A 430 -7.89 12.65 -1.11
C TYR A 430 -7.47 13.53 0.05
N ASN A 431 -6.56 14.49 -0.18
CA ASN A 431 -6.06 15.38 0.86
C ASN A 431 -7.18 16.24 1.46
N LEU A 432 -8.03 16.82 0.61
CA LEU A 432 -9.19 17.59 1.04
C LEU A 432 -10.10 16.74 1.94
N SER A 433 -10.46 15.54 1.46
CA SER A 433 -11.35 14.64 2.19
C SER A 433 -10.75 14.22 3.53
N CYS A 434 -9.45 13.90 3.55
CA CYS A 434 -8.70 13.60 4.76
C CYS A 434 -8.81 14.75 5.77
N CYS A 435 -8.44 15.97 5.38
CA CYS A 435 -8.55 17.17 6.22
C CYS A 435 -9.98 17.34 6.76
N MET A 436 -10.96 17.21 5.88
CA MET A 436 -12.36 17.39 6.23
C MET A 436 -12.87 16.34 7.22
N THR A 437 -12.38 15.09 7.20
CA THR A 437 -12.74 14.09 8.22
C THR A 437 -12.28 14.48 9.62
N TYR A 438 -11.09 15.08 9.76
CA TYR A 438 -10.58 15.56 11.04
C TYR A 438 -11.28 16.84 11.48
N VAL A 439 -11.42 17.82 10.59
CA VAL A 439 -12.05 19.11 10.90
C VAL A 439 -13.50 18.91 11.31
N SER A 440 -14.30 18.19 10.53
CA SER A 440 -15.72 17.96 10.83
C SER A 440 -15.92 17.19 12.14
N PHE A 441 -15.10 16.17 12.41
CA PHE A 441 -15.16 15.42 13.67
C PHE A 441 -14.72 16.28 14.87
N ALA A 442 -13.61 17.02 14.76
CA ALA A 442 -13.15 17.92 15.80
C ALA A 442 -14.18 19.02 16.09
N MET A 443 -14.82 19.56 15.06
CA MET A 443 -15.90 20.54 15.20
C MET A 443 -17.12 19.96 15.93
N LEU A 444 -17.52 18.73 15.60
CA LEU A 444 -18.58 18.04 16.33
C LEU A 444 -18.20 17.84 17.81
N CYS A 445 -16.98 17.40 18.09
CA CYS A 445 -16.46 17.27 19.46
C CYS A 445 -16.49 18.60 20.20
N LEU A 446 -16.02 19.70 19.59
CA LEU A 446 -16.05 21.03 20.19
C LEU A 446 -17.47 21.50 20.51
N LYS A 447 -18.46 21.18 19.67
CA LYS A 447 -19.87 21.53 19.91
C LYS A 447 -20.55 20.70 20.99
N LEU A 448 -20.11 19.45 21.19
CA LEU A 448 -20.66 18.55 22.20
C LEU A 448 -19.85 18.55 23.50
N TYR A 449 -18.69 19.20 23.53
CA TYR A 449 -17.82 19.25 24.69
C TYR A 449 -18.38 20.16 25.77
N ASN A 450 -18.47 19.63 26.97
CA ASN A 450 -18.81 20.39 28.17
C ASN A 450 -17.55 20.54 29.04
N LEU A 451 -17.16 21.79 29.31
CA LEU A 451 -16.02 22.09 30.16
C LEU A 451 -16.32 21.62 31.60
N PRO A 452 -15.48 20.73 32.18
CA PRO A 452 -15.71 20.24 33.53
C PRO A 452 -15.41 21.32 34.57
N GLU A 453 -16.29 21.46 35.57
CA GLU A 453 -16.09 22.34 36.72
C GLU A 453 -15.00 21.80 37.66
N ASP A 454 -14.96 20.48 37.87
CA ASP A 454 -13.91 19.80 38.64
C ASP A 454 -13.21 18.74 37.76
N TRP A 455 -11.91 18.94 37.57
CA TRP A 455 -11.04 18.04 36.81
C TRP A 455 -10.70 16.77 37.59
N THR A 456 -10.69 16.83 38.92
CA THR A 456 -10.27 15.74 39.80
C THR A 456 -11.40 14.76 40.12
N TYR A 457 -12.64 15.12 39.80
CA TYR A 457 -13.80 14.29 40.02
C TYR A 457 -13.93 13.15 38.99
N GLY A 458 -14.09 11.92 39.49
CA GLY A 458 -14.40 10.74 38.69
C GLY A 458 -13.32 10.40 37.65
N MET A 459 -13.75 10.15 36.41
CA MET A 459 -12.88 9.79 35.28
C MET A 459 -12.49 10.99 34.41
N THR A 460 -12.84 12.21 34.80
CA THR A 460 -12.62 13.42 34.00
C THR A 460 -11.14 13.63 33.70
N LEU A 461 -10.25 13.57 34.70
CA LEU A 461 -8.82 13.69 34.44
C LEU A 461 -8.31 12.55 33.55
N LEU A 462 -8.69 11.30 33.85
CA LEU A 462 -8.25 10.12 33.12
C LEU A 462 -8.62 10.18 31.63
N ARG A 463 -9.87 10.53 31.29
CA ARG A 463 -10.34 10.57 29.90
C ARG A 463 -9.63 11.64 29.08
N HIS A 464 -9.28 12.78 29.68
CA HIS A 464 -8.51 13.83 29.01
C HIS A 464 -7.05 13.42 28.81
N VAL A 465 -6.42 12.82 29.82
CA VAL A 465 -5.04 12.32 29.72
C VAL A 465 -4.94 11.24 28.65
N LEU A 466 -5.82 10.23 28.68
CA LEU A 466 -5.86 9.18 27.65
C LEU A 466 -6.23 9.74 26.27
N GLY A 467 -7.13 10.73 26.22
CA GLY A 467 -7.53 11.36 24.98
C GLY A 467 -6.38 12.11 24.30
N ILE A 468 -5.63 12.92 25.05
CA ILE A 468 -4.43 13.61 24.56
C ILE A 468 -3.36 12.59 24.15
N PHE A 469 -3.18 11.52 24.93
CA PHE A 469 -2.26 10.45 24.60
C PHE A 469 -2.60 9.79 23.26
N PHE A 470 -3.87 9.46 23.03
CA PHE A 470 -4.31 8.85 21.76
C PHE A 470 -4.19 9.80 20.56
N ILE A 471 -4.46 11.09 20.74
CA ILE A 471 -4.20 12.10 19.70
C ILE A 471 -2.71 12.16 19.38
N SER A 472 -1.85 12.20 20.40
CA SER A 472 -0.40 12.24 20.23
C SER A 472 0.14 10.97 19.56
N LEU A 473 -0.36 9.81 19.97
CA LEU A 473 -0.04 8.51 19.36
C LEU A 473 -0.44 8.48 17.89
N HIS A 474 -1.62 8.99 17.55
CA HIS A 474 -2.07 9.09 16.17
C HIS A 474 -1.16 9.98 15.32
N ILE A 475 -0.84 11.18 15.81
CA ILE A 475 0.06 12.12 15.12
C ILE A 475 1.42 11.45 14.86
N TRP A 476 2.01 10.84 15.89
CA TRP A 476 3.29 10.13 15.77
C TRP A 476 3.22 8.96 14.78
N THR A 477 2.12 8.19 14.79
CA THR A 477 1.90 7.08 13.86
C THR A 477 1.80 7.59 12.42
N SER A 478 1.03 8.66 12.17
CA SER A 478 0.87 9.24 10.84
C SER A 478 2.19 9.78 10.29
N PHE A 479 2.99 10.48 11.11
CA PHE A 479 4.34 10.90 10.70
C PHE A 479 5.24 9.71 10.37
N SER A 480 5.20 8.67 11.21
CA SER A 480 6.03 7.48 11.02
C SER A 480 5.65 6.68 9.77
N ILE A 481 4.36 6.65 9.40
CA ILE A 481 3.88 6.05 8.15
C ILE A 481 4.36 6.87 6.96
N TYR A 482 4.15 8.18 7.00
CA TYR A 482 4.54 9.09 5.93
C TYR A 482 6.05 9.09 5.68
N GLU A 483 6.88 8.96 6.71
CA GLU A 483 8.33 8.83 6.57
C GLU A 483 8.78 7.60 5.77
N VAL A 484 8.03 6.50 5.86
CA VAL A 484 8.34 5.24 5.15
C VAL A 484 7.70 5.19 3.76
N LEU A 485 6.45 5.62 3.63
CA LEU A 485 5.72 5.58 2.35
C LEU A 485 6.14 6.71 1.39
N GLY A 486 6.53 7.87 1.93
CA GLY A 486 6.72 9.09 1.15
C GLY A 486 5.42 9.57 0.48
N ASP A 487 5.54 10.53 -0.42
CA ASP A 487 4.38 11.15 -1.09
C ASP A 487 3.63 10.14 -1.96
N PHE A 488 4.36 9.28 -2.67
CA PHE A 488 3.77 8.29 -3.57
C PHE A 488 2.86 7.31 -2.81
N GLY A 489 3.37 6.65 -1.77
CA GLY A 489 2.60 5.67 -1.02
C GLY A 489 1.50 6.30 -0.17
N TRP A 490 1.72 7.51 0.40
CA TRP A 490 0.71 8.22 1.19
C TRP A 490 -0.58 8.50 0.43
N PHE A 491 -0.48 8.70 -0.89
CA PHE A 491 -1.60 8.99 -1.77
C PHE A 491 -2.09 7.79 -2.59
N TYR A 492 -1.70 6.55 -2.26
CA TYR A 492 -2.08 5.36 -3.04
C TYR A 492 -1.62 5.41 -4.51
N GLY A 493 -0.39 5.89 -4.75
CA GLY A 493 0.15 6.07 -6.10
C GLY A 493 0.25 4.79 -6.93
N ASP A 494 0.36 3.64 -6.27
CA ASP A 494 0.38 2.31 -6.88
C ASP A 494 -0.94 1.93 -7.58
N PHE A 495 -2.05 2.59 -7.25
CA PHE A 495 -3.29 2.45 -8.02
C PHE A 495 -3.23 3.15 -9.40
N PHE A 496 -2.27 4.06 -9.61
CA PHE A 496 -2.21 4.93 -10.78
C PHE A 496 -0.99 4.69 -11.67
N ILE A 497 0.19 4.51 -11.08
CA ILE A 497 1.47 4.52 -11.80
C ILE A 497 2.25 3.25 -11.48
N ASP A 498 2.68 2.54 -12.52
CA ASP A 498 3.33 1.22 -12.42
C ASP A 498 4.88 1.32 -12.45
N ASP A 499 5.45 2.46 -12.87
CA ASP A 499 6.89 2.65 -13.13
C ASP A 499 7.76 2.91 -11.89
N HIS A 500 7.19 2.86 -10.67
CA HIS A 500 7.95 3.08 -9.44
C HIS A 500 8.48 1.73 -8.90
N PRO A 501 9.78 1.55 -8.56
CA PRO A 501 10.30 0.27 -8.06
C PRO A 501 9.49 -0.24 -6.85
N THR A 502 8.67 -1.25 -7.12
CA THR A 502 7.62 -1.79 -6.25
C THR A 502 8.17 -2.77 -5.22
N GLN A 503 9.22 -2.41 -4.47
CA GLN A 503 9.67 -3.24 -3.34
C GLN A 503 9.03 -2.75 -2.05
N LEU A 504 8.28 -3.62 -1.37
CA LEU A 504 7.70 -3.33 -0.06
C LEU A 504 8.81 -3.19 1.00
N LEU A 505 9.06 -1.97 1.43
CA LEU A 505 10.07 -1.67 2.45
C LEU A 505 9.51 -1.86 3.87
N TYR A 506 9.85 -2.96 4.53
CA TYR A 506 9.51 -3.20 5.95
C TYR A 506 10.46 -2.47 6.92
N THR A 507 10.61 -1.16 6.72
CA THR A 507 11.43 -0.28 7.57
C THR A 507 10.55 0.63 8.44
N GLY A 508 11.15 1.35 9.39
CA GLY A 508 10.42 2.23 10.29
C GLY A 508 9.30 1.50 11.04
N ILE A 509 8.08 2.08 11.03
CA ILE A 509 6.91 1.49 11.68
C ILE A 509 6.48 0.15 11.03
N TYR A 510 6.70 -0.02 9.73
CA TYR A 510 6.34 -1.23 8.98
C TYR A 510 7.22 -2.43 9.32
N ARG A 511 8.37 -2.23 9.97
CA ARG A 511 9.16 -3.32 10.57
C ARG A 511 8.33 -4.09 11.61
N TYR A 512 7.54 -3.37 12.41
CA TYR A 512 6.82 -3.90 13.58
C TYR A 512 5.36 -4.25 13.29
N LEU A 513 4.71 -3.45 12.43
CA LEU A 513 3.27 -3.53 12.11
C LEU A 513 3.07 -3.67 10.61
N ASN A 514 2.18 -4.57 10.16
CA ASN A 514 1.83 -4.64 8.73
C ASN A 514 0.93 -3.49 8.30
N ASN A 515 -0.06 -3.16 9.13
CA ASN A 515 -1.07 -2.13 8.85
C ASN A 515 -1.19 -1.22 10.08
N PRO A 516 -0.23 -0.30 10.30
CA PRO A 516 -0.28 0.59 11.46
C PRO A 516 -1.56 1.44 11.49
N GLU A 517 -2.11 1.80 10.33
CA GLU A 517 -3.36 2.55 10.21
C GLU A 517 -4.58 1.82 10.75
N LYS A 518 -4.61 0.49 10.60
CA LYS A 518 -5.72 -0.35 11.05
C LYS A 518 -5.95 -0.25 12.56
N ILE A 519 -4.89 -0.10 13.36
CA ILE A 519 -4.99 -0.12 14.83
C ILE A 519 -4.80 1.29 15.40
N MET A 520 -3.76 2.00 14.96
CA MET A 520 -3.36 3.30 15.54
C MET A 520 -3.81 4.50 14.69
N GLY A 521 -4.17 4.27 13.41
CA GLY A 521 -4.64 5.33 12.49
C GLY A 521 -5.96 5.98 12.88
N HIS A 522 -6.68 5.45 13.87
CA HIS A 522 -7.94 6.02 14.37
C HIS A 522 -7.85 6.52 15.82
N ALA A 523 -6.67 6.45 16.44
CA ALA A 523 -6.50 6.80 17.83
C ALA A 523 -6.94 8.26 18.12
N ALA A 524 -6.75 9.21 17.21
CA ALA A 524 -7.23 10.58 17.39
C ALA A 524 -8.76 10.69 17.54
N PHE A 525 -9.53 9.93 16.76
CA PHE A 525 -11.01 9.94 16.85
C PHE A 525 -11.48 9.37 18.18
N TRP A 526 -10.84 8.28 18.64
CA TRP A 526 -11.08 7.74 19.98
C TRP A 526 -10.68 8.73 21.07
N GLY A 527 -9.54 9.40 20.93
CA GLY A 527 -9.05 10.37 21.90
C GLY A 527 -9.95 11.59 22.04
N LEU A 528 -10.40 12.16 20.92
CA LEU A 528 -11.37 13.25 20.89
C LEU A 528 -12.74 12.81 21.47
N SER A 529 -13.18 11.59 21.18
CA SER A 529 -14.41 11.04 21.77
C SER A 529 -14.29 10.84 23.28
N LEU A 530 -13.14 10.40 23.79
CA LEU A 530 -12.89 10.25 25.23
C LEU A 530 -12.93 11.60 25.96
N ILE A 531 -12.31 12.64 25.37
CA ILE A 531 -12.35 14.01 25.89
C ILE A 531 -13.80 14.52 25.95
N THR A 532 -14.55 14.32 24.86
CA THR A 532 -15.93 14.79 24.71
C THR A 532 -16.91 14.04 25.62
N ASN A 533 -16.67 12.76 25.87
CA ASN A 533 -17.53 11.89 26.68
C ASN A 533 -19.01 11.92 26.25
N HIS A 534 -19.25 11.77 24.95
CA HIS A 534 -20.60 11.77 24.37
C HIS A 534 -20.83 10.49 23.54
N PRO A 535 -22.00 9.81 23.65
CA PRO A 535 -22.26 8.56 22.92
C PRO A 535 -22.17 8.73 21.39
N PHE A 536 -22.70 9.82 20.81
CA PHE A 536 -22.58 10.07 19.37
C PHE A 536 -21.14 10.13 18.86
N THR A 537 -20.22 10.81 19.56
CA THR A 537 -18.80 10.86 19.12
C THR A 537 -18.15 9.48 19.21
N PHE A 538 -18.56 8.68 20.20
CA PHE A 538 -18.07 7.31 20.38
C PHE A 538 -18.55 6.41 19.24
N SER A 539 -19.85 6.45 18.92
CA SER A 539 -20.44 5.72 17.80
C SER A 539 -19.82 6.13 16.47
N LEU A 540 -19.54 7.42 16.26
CA LEU A 540 -18.92 7.90 15.03
C LEU A 540 -17.43 7.49 14.92
N ALA A 541 -16.69 7.47 16.04
CA ALA A 541 -15.32 6.95 16.07
C ALA A 541 -15.30 5.44 15.74
N LEU A 542 -16.23 4.66 16.31
CA LEU A 542 -16.41 3.25 16.00
C LEU A 542 -16.78 3.03 14.53
N PHE A 543 -17.73 3.80 14.01
CA PHE A 543 -18.11 3.75 12.60
C PHE A 543 -16.91 4.05 11.70
N SER A 544 -16.10 5.05 12.04
CA SER A 544 -14.90 5.41 11.30
C SER A 544 -13.89 4.26 11.26
N GLN A 545 -13.64 3.63 12.40
CA GLN A 545 -12.77 2.46 12.54
C GLN A 545 -13.23 1.29 11.67
N ILE A 546 -14.53 0.98 11.69
CA ILE A 546 -15.13 -0.11 10.91
C ILE A 546 -15.07 0.20 9.41
N ALA A 547 -15.41 1.44 9.02
CA ALA A 547 -15.40 1.86 7.62
C ALA A 547 -14.00 1.77 7.00
N HIS A 548 -12.97 2.21 7.74
CA HIS A 548 -11.59 2.07 7.29
C HIS A 548 -11.14 0.61 7.26
N PHE A 549 -11.54 -0.21 8.24
CA PHE A 549 -11.28 -1.65 8.19
C PHE A 549 -11.81 -2.29 6.90
N PHE A 550 -13.01 -1.90 6.45
CA PHE A 550 -13.57 -2.37 5.19
C PHE A 550 -12.81 -1.86 3.97
N LEU A 551 -12.37 -0.59 3.95
CA LEU A 551 -11.51 -0.07 2.87
C LEU A 551 -10.22 -0.89 2.77
N LEU A 552 -9.55 -1.16 3.89
CA LEU A 552 -8.33 -1.98 3.90
C LEU A 552 -8.60 -3.41 3.41
N ARG A 553 -9.71 -4.02 3.84
CA ARG A 553 -10.02 -5.43 3.55
C ARG A 553 -10.48 -5.65 2.10
N PHE A 554 -11.28 -4.74 1.55
CA PHE A 554 -11.96 -4.92 0.27
C PHE A 554 -11.34 -4.14 -0.89
N VAL A 555 -10.54 -3.11 -0.62
CA VAL A 555 -9.96 -2.25 -1.66
C VAL A 555 -8.44 -2.36 -1.67
N GLU A 556 -7.79 -2.00 -0.56
CA GLU A 556 -6.33 -1.95 -0.49
C GLU A 556 -5.73 -3.35 -0.56
N ARG A 557 -6.12 -4.27 0.32
CA ARG A 557 -5.53 -5.60 0.37
C ARG A 557 -5.63 -6.38 -0.95
N PRO A 558 -6.80 -6.49 -1.62
CA PRO A 558 -6.88 -7.18 -2.90
C PRO A 558 -6.04 -6.52 -4.00
N HIS A 559 -5.92 -5.19 -3.98
CA HIS A 559 -5.06 -4.47 -4.91
C HIS A 559 -3.57 -4.75 -4.65
N MET A 560 -3.15 -4.69 -3.39
CA MET A 560 -1.78 -5.04 -2.99
C MET A 560 -1.45 -6.48 -3.37
N GLU A 561 -2.34 -7.44 -3.10
CA GLU A 561 -2.14 -8.86 -3.46
C GLU A 561 -2.01 -9.05 -4.98
N LYS A 562 -2.74 -8.26 -5.78
CA LYS A 562 -2.62 -8.25 -7.25
C LYS A 562 -1.26 -7.72 -7.74
N LEU A 563 -0.71 -6.69 -7.08
CA LEU A 563 0.52 -6.01 -7.53
C LEU A 563 1.79 -6.68 -6.98
N TYR A 564 1.78 -7.06 -5.70
CA TYR A 564 2.96 -7.52 -4.97
C TYR A 564 2.95 -9.04 -4.68
N GLY A 565 1.81 -9.71 -4.81
CA GLY A 565 1.69 -11.17 -4.62
C GLY A 565 2.35 -11.67 -3.34
N ASP A 566 3.34 -12.54 -3.49
CA ASP A 566 4.06 -13.19 -2.39
C ASP A 566 5.05 -12.29 -1.63
N GLU A 567 5.34 -11.08 -2.12
CA GLU A 567 6.19 -10.11 -1.41
C GLU A 567 5.51 -9.53 -0.15
N ILE A 568 4.20 -9.74 0.00
CA ILE A 568 3.42 -9.28 1.14
C ILE A 568 3.68 -10.17 2.35
N ARG A 569 4.19 -9.56 3.43
CA ARG A 569 4.47 -10.22 4.69
C ARG A 569 3.16 -10.63 5.38
N LYS A 570 2.93 -11.94 5.50
CA LYS A 570 1.73 -12.50 6.14
C LYS A 570 1.61 -12.17 7.64
N GLU A 571 2.71 -12.19 8.39
CA GLU A 571 2.72 -11.91 9.84
C GLU A 571 3.66 -10.74 10.19
N ALA A 572 3.14 -9.76 10.93
CA ALA A 572 3.93 -8.66 11.46
C ALA A 572 4.80 -9.11 12.64
N GLY A 573 5.89 -8.37 12.92
CA GLY A 573 6.78 -8.66 14.05
C GLY A 573 6.04 -8.74 15.40
N LEU A 574 5.14 -7.79 15.68
CA LEU A 574 4.28 -7.83 16.87
C LEU A 574 3.39 -9.09 16.94
N THR A 575 2.76 -9.48 15.82
CA THR A 575 1.86 -10.65 15.82
C THR A 575 2.62 -11.96 15.99
N LYS A 576 3.80 -12.07 15.37
CA LYS A 576 4.68 -13.25 15.45
C LYS A 576 5.18 -13.44 16.88
N THR A 577 5.56 -12.36 17.56
CA THR A 577 6.06 -12.40 18.94
C THR A 577 4.95 -12.70 19.94
N LEU A 578 3.79 -12.05 19.82
CA LEU A 578 2.64 -12.35 20.69
C LEU A 578 2.15 -13.78 20.53
N LYS A 579 2.08 -14.29 19.29
CA LYS A 579 1.71 -15.68 19.00
C LYS A 579 2.72 -16.66 19.59
N SER A 580 4.02 -16.38 19.39
CA SER A 580 5.11 -17.17 19.96
C SER A 580 5.12 -17.13 21.49
N ALA A 581 4.80 -15.98 22.10
CA ALA A 581 4.69 -15.80 23.55
C ALA A 581 3.48 -16.57 24.11
N ALA A 582 2.32 -16.47 23.46
CA ALA A 582 1.12 -17.22 23.82
C ALA A 582 1.35 -18.74 23.74
N GLN A 583 2.12 -19.21 22.76
CA GLN A 583 2.54 -20.62 22.64
C GLN A 583 3.57 -21.04 23.70
N LYS A 584 4.42 -20.11 24.18
CA LYS A 584 5.43 -20.34 25.22
C LYS A 584 4.91 -20.18 26.65
N LEU A 585 3.69 -19.66 26.86
CA LEU A 585 3.05 -19.65 28.17
C LEU A 585 2.89 -21.10 28.62
N PRO A 586 3.47 -21.52 29.77
CA PRO A 586 3.26 -22.85 30.30
C PRO A 586 1.83 -22.92 30.82
N ILE A 587 0.89 -23.24 29.94
CA ILE A 587 -0.47 -23.58 30.36
C ILE A 587 -0.35 -24.92 31.07
N SER A 588 -0.36 -24.89 32.40
CA SER A 588 -0.46 -26.04 33.29
C SER A 588 -1.84 -26.69 33.14
N LEU A 589 -2.11 -27.28 31.97
CA LEU A 589 -3.28 -28.11 31.70
C LEU A 589 -2.90 -29.60 31.77
N PRO A 590 -3.82 -30.46 32.24
CA PRO A 590 -3.64 -31.91 32.23
C PRO A 590 -3.32 -32.43 30.81
N LYS A 591 -2.45 -33.45 30.72
CA LYS A 591 -2.00 -34.05 29.45
C LYS A 591 -3.14 -34.47 28.50
N GLN A 592 -4.34 -34.71 29.02
CA GLN A 592 -5.53 -35.04 28.25
C GLN A 592 -6.02 -33.87 27.36
N VAL A 593 -5.92 -32.63 27.83
CA VAL A 593 -6.33 -31.43 27.07
C VAL A 593 -5.26 -31.05 26.04
N GLN A 594 -3.98 -31.27 26.35
CA GLN A 594 -2.88 -31.08 25.40
C GLN A 594 -3.00 -32.03 24.19
N ASN A 595 -3.45 -33.26 24.41
CA ASN A 595 -3.69 -34.22 23.33
C ASN A 595 -4.91 -33.87 22.46
N GLU A 596 -5.96 -33.29 23.05
CA GLU A 596 -7.14 -32.82 22.29
C GLU A 596 -6.84 -31.53 21.51
N ILE A 597 -6.04 -30.62 22.06
CA ILE A 597 -5.57 -29.42 21.35
C ILE A 597 -4.58 -29.78 20.24
N ALA A 598 -3.71 -30.78 20.45
CA ALA A 598 -2.82 -31.28 19.40
C ALA A 598 -3.60 -31.86 18.22
N LYS A 599 -4.72 -32.56 18.47
CA LYS A 599 -5.64 -33.00 17.42
C LYS A 599 -6.26 -31.80 16.68
N TYR A 600 -6.73 -30.77 17.39
CA TYR A 600 -7.30 -29.56 16.77
C TYR A 600 -6.28 -28.74 15.96
N VAL A 601 -5.02 -28.67 16.40
CA VAL A 601 -3.94 -27.95 15.70
C VAL A 601 -3.46 -28.69 14.45
N ILE A 602 -3.41 -30.03 14.50
CA ILE A 602 -3.12 -30.87 13.33
C ILE A 602 -4.27 -30.79 12.33
N GLN A 603 -5.53 -30.71 12.80
CA GLN A 603 -6.71 -30.55 11.96
C GLN A 603 -6.75 -29.16 11.29
N GLN A 604 -6.40 -28.08 12.00
CA GLN A 604 -6.25 -26.75 11.39
C GLN A 604 -5.06 -26.61 10.43
N GLN A 605 -4.03 -27.45 10.54
CA GLN A 605 -2.93 -27.49 9.57
C GLN A 605 -3.28 -28.28 8.31
N GLN A 606 -4.18 -29.27 8.41
CA GLN A 606 -4.71 -30.00 7.25
C GLN A 606 -5.82 -29.24 6.52
N ASP A 607 -6.64 -28.44 7.24
CA ASP A 607 -7.66 -27.59 6.61
C ASP A 607 -7.04 -26.38 5.87
N LYS A 608 -5.87 -25.89 6.29
CA LYS A 608 -5.15 -24.80 5.58
C LYS A 608 -4.51 -25.19 4.26
N THR A 609 -4.46 -26.48 3.93
CA THR A 609 -4.01 -26.94 2.61
C THR A 609 -5.15 -27.20 1.63
N ASN A 610 -6.41 -27.16 2.07
CA ASN A 610 -7.56 -27.49 1.22
C ASN A 610 -8.71 -26.45 1.24
N ASP A 611 -8.63 -25.36 2.02
CA ASP A 611 -9.79 -24.48 2.23
C ASP A 611 -9.54 -22.97 2.02
N ASP A 612 -8.69 -22.58 1.07
CA ASP A 612 -8.57 -21.16 0.64
C ASP A 612 -8.90 -20.91 -0.85
N ASP A 613 -9.29 -21.94 -1.63
CA ASP A 613 -9.55 -21.80 -3.08
C ASP A 613 -10.99 -22.11 -3.54
N THR A 614 -11.91 -22.57 -2.66
CA THR A 614 -13.21 -23.12 -3.12
C THR A 614 -14.46 -22.35 -2.69
N GLU A 615 -14.41 -21.47 -1.68
CA GLU A 615 -15.61 -20.75 -1.22
C GLU A 615 -15.79 -19.35 -1.85
N TYR A 616 -14.78 -18.82 -2.54
CA TYR A 616 -14.87 -17.50 -3.19
C TYR A 616 -15.60 -17.52 -4.56
N ASN A 617 -15.73 -18.70 -5.17
CA ASN A 617 -16.26 -18.84 -6.54
C ASN A 617 -17.78 -19.03 -6.62
N GLN A 618 -18.53 -19.18 -5.53
CA GLN A 618 -19.99 -19.35 -5.61
C GLN A 618 -20.79 -18.09 -5.25
N SER A 619 -20.25 -17.19 -4.43
CA SER A 619 -20.94 -15.93 -4.05
C SER A 619 -20.61 -14.78 -5.00
N GLY A 620 -19.37 -14.70 -5.49
CA GLY A 620 -18.94 -13.68 -6.46
C GLY A 620 -19.47 -13.91 -7.87
N VAL A 621 -19.70 -15.17 -8.26
CA VAL A 621 -20.32 -15.53 -9.54
C VAL A 621 -21.79 -15.13 -9.56
N LYS A 622 -22.55 -15.36 -8.48
CA LYS A 622 -23.97 -14.94 -8.40
C LYS A 622 -24.16 -13.43 -8.42
N ILE A 623 -23.29 -12.65 -7.76
CA ILE A 623 -23.42 -11.18 -7.74
C ILE A 623 -22.96 -10.59 -9.09
N ASN A 624 -21.91 -11.12 -9.71
CA ASN A 624 -21.50 -10.69 -11.04
C ASN A 624 -22.49 -11.16 -12.13
N GLU A 625 -23.13 -12.32 -12.00
CA GLU A 625 -24.24 -12.74 -12.87
C GLU A 625 -25.45 -11.81 -12.69
N ILE A 626 -25.87 -11.48 -11.47
CA ILE A 626 -27.00 -10.57 -11.23
C ILE A 626 -26.70 -9.15 -11.72
N ILE A 627 -25.47 -8.66 -11.57
CA ILE A 627 -25.06 -7.34 -12.06
C ILE A 627 -24.95 -7.34 -13.60
N ASN A 628 -24.40 -8.39 -14.20
CA ASN A 628 -24.35 -8.51 -15.66
C ASN A 628 -25.75 -8.71 -16.25
N GLU A 629 -26.63 -9.45 -15.59
CA GLU A 629 -28.03 -9.63 -15.98
C GLU A 629 -28.82 -8.31 -15.81
N ALA A 630 -28.51 -7.49 -14.80
CA ALA A 630 -29.08 -6.16 -14.63
C ALA A 630 -28.54 -5.15 -15.65
N ILE A 631 -27.25 -5.20 -16.01
CA ILE A 631 -26.66 -4.36 -17.06
C ILE A 631 -27.24 -4.73 -18.42
N VAL A 632 -27.37 -6.03 -18.73
CA VAL A 632 -28.01 -6.53 -19.96
C VAL A 632 -29.49 -6.14 -19.99
N LYS A 633 -30.24 -6.26 -18.88
CA LYS A 633 -31.64 -5.81 -18.79
C LYS A 633 -31.81 -4.30 -18.90
N VAL A 634 -30.86 -3.51 -18.40
CA VAL A 634 -30.88 -2.04 -18.51
C VAL A 634 -30.51 -1.58 -19.92
N GLU A 635 -29.58 -2.27 -20.59
CA GLU A 635 -29.22 -2.03 -21.99
C GLU A 635 -30.37 -2.47 -22.93
N GLU A 636 -31.04 -3.58 -22.62
CA GLU A 636 -32.27 -4.05 -23.29
C GLU A 636 -33.45 -3.09 -23.06
N LEU A 637 -33.59 -2.51 -21.85
CA LEU A 637 -34.59 -1.49 -21.51
C LEU A 637 -34.34 -0.13 -22.16
N LEU A 638 -33.07 0.26 -22.36
CA LEU A 638 -32.70 1.50 -23.06
C LEU A 638 -32.87 1.38 -24.58
N ILE A 639 -32.66 0.18 -25.14
CA ILE A 639 -32.88 -0.09 -26.57
C ILE A 639 -34.38 -0.25 -26.88
N THR A 640 -35.17 -0.79 -25.95
CA THR A 640 -36.63 -0.92 -26.12
C THR A 640 -37.37 0.41 -25.97
N THR A 641 -36.97 1.32 -25.07
CA THR A 641 -37.69 2.60 -24.86
C THR A 641 -37.48 3.66 -25.94
N VAL A 642 -36.40 3.59 -26.74
CA VAL A 642 -36.18 4.54 -27.85
C VAL A 642 -36.71 4.01 -29.19
N GLY A 643 -36.78 2.68 -29.36
CA GLY A 643 -37.28 2.06 -30.60
C GLY A 643 -38.80 1.82 -30.65
N GLN A 644 -39.48 1.69 -29.49
CA GLN A 644 -40.89 1.28 -29.45
C GLN A 644 -41.87 2.38 -29.88
N THR A 645 -41.52 3.66 -29.76
CA THR A 645 -42.41 4.76 -30.19
C THR A 645 -42.46 4.95 -31.71
N GLU A 646 -41.44 4.53 -32.47
CA GLU A 646 -41.49 4.53 -33.95
C GLU A 646 -42.04 3.21 -34.52
N ALA A 647 -41.82 2.09 -33.83
CA ALA A 647 -42.27 0.76 -34.26
C ALA A 647 -43.80 0.57 -34.17
N GLU A 648 -44.47 1.15 -33.16
CA GLU A 648 -45.93 1.02 -33.02
C GLU A 648 -46.71 1.88 -34.03
N LEU A 649 -46.19 3.06 -34.40
CA LEU A 649 -46.75 3.90 -35.47
C LEU A 649 -46.56 3.29 -36.86
N THR A 650 -45.46 2.57 -37.08
CA THR A 650 -45.21 1.84 -38.34
C THR A 650 -46.04 0.54 -38.43
N HIS A 651 -46.23 -0.19 -37.33
CA HIS A 651 -47.13 -1.36 -37.29
C HIS A 651 -48.60 -1.02 -37.59
N ALA A 652 -49.07 0.16 -37.17
CA ALA A 652 -50.41 0.66 -37.54
C ALA A 652 -50.50 1.02 -39.04
N ALA A 653 -49.42 1.52 -39.65
CA ALA A 653 -49.35 1.83 -41.07
C ALA A 653 -49.29 0.57 -41.96
N ILE A 654 -48.62 -0.50 -41.52
CA ILE A 654 -48.58 -1.80 -42.23
C ILE A 654 -49.97 -2.44 -42.31
N LYS A 655 -50.76 -2.37 -41.23
CA LYS A 655 -52.12 -2.91 -41.18
C LYS A 655 -53.12 -2.14 -42.06
N LEU A 656 -52.79 -0.89 -42.40
CA LEU A 656 -53.53 -0.08 -43.38
C LEU A 656 -53.06 -0.32 -44.82
N LEU A 657 -51.78 -0.67 -45.03
CA LEU A 657 -51.21 -0.98 -46.35
C LEU A 657 -51.56 -2.40 -46.86
N GLU A 658 -51.88 -3.34 -45.97
CA GLU A 658 -52.36 -4.69 -46.36
C GLU A 658 -53.75 -4.70 -47.05
N LYS A 659 -54.46 -3.56 -47.07
CA LYS A 659 -55.77 -3.48 -47.74
C LYS A 659 -55.72 -3.17 -49.24
N ASP A 660 -54.57 -2.80 -49.79
CA ASP A 660 -54.44 -2.54 -51.23
C ASP A 660 -53.60 -3.61 -51.96
N ASN A 661 -54.34 -4.49 -52.65
CA ASN A 661 -54.00 -5.34 -53.81
C ASN A 661 -53.20 -6.62 -53.53
N ILE A 662 -53.76 -7.83 -53.78
CA ILE A 662 -54.04 -8.42 -55.11
C ILE A 662 -52.92 -8.15 -56.13
N ALA A 663 -51.94 -9.05 -56.19
CA ALA A 663 -51.50 -9.74 -57.41
C ALA A 663 -50.11 -10.35 -57.15
N ASN A 664 -50.05 -11.67 -57.19
CA ASN A 664 -48.82 -12.44 -57.36
C ASN A 664 -48.16 -11.99 -58.68
N LYS A 665 -47.04 -11.29 -58.59
CA LYS A 665 -46.06 -11.18 -59.69
C LYS A 665 -44.78 -11.85 -59.23
N GLU A 666 -44.26 -12.69 -60.10
CA GLU A 666 -43.11 -13.58 -59.93
C GLU A 666 -41.91 -12.86 -59.30
N GLU A 667 -41.41 -13.39 -58.18
CA GLU A 667 -40.19 -12.96 -57.50
C GLU A 667 -38.91 -13.48 -58.21
N ASP A 668 -39.09 -14.24 -59.29
CA ASP A 668 -38.00 -14.84 -60.08
C ASP A 668 -37.29 -13.78 -60.96
N GLY A 669 -36.03 -13.49 -60.63
CA GLY A 669 -35.12 -12.69 -61.46
C GLY A 669 -34.45 -11.49 -60.78
N TYR A 670 -34.78 -11.19 -59.52
CA TYR A 670 -34.05 -10.20 -58.72
C TYR A 670 -32.88 -10.88 -57.99
N SER A 671 -31.67 -10.32 -58.09
CA SER A 671 -30.52 -10.82 -57.32
C SER A 671 -29.60 -9.68 -56.86
N LEU A 672 -28.97 -9.90 -55.70
CA LEU A 672 -27.99 -9.00 -55.08
C LEU A 672 -26.74 -9.79 -54.73
N PHE A 673 -25.60 -9.39 -55.30
CA PHE A 673 -24.30 -9.96 -54.99
C PHE A 673 -23.37 -8.86 -54.50
N VAL A 674 -22.77 -9.07 -53.34
CA VAL A 674 -21.72 -8.19 -52.83
C VAL A 674 -20.40 -8.66 -53.44
N SER A 675 -19.74 -7.81 -54.20
CA SER A 675 -18.44 -8.09 -54.80
C SER A 675 -17.31 -7.51 -53.95
N HIS A 676 -16.35 -8.37 -53.61
CA HIS A 676 -15.12 -8.00 -52.91
C HIS A 676 -13.98 -7.95 -53.93
N GLU A 677 -13.20 -6.85 -53.98
CA GLU A 677 -12.11 -6.71 -54.95
C GLU A 677 -10.94 -7.69 -54.68
N ASN A 678 -10.77 -8.13 -53.42
CA ASN A 678 -9.79 -9.15 -53.04
C ASN A 678 -10.49 -10.50 -52.81
N ALA A 679 -10.64 -11.31 -53.86
CA ALA A 679 -11.34 -12.59 -53.84
C ALA A 679 -10.51 -13.73 -53.20
N SER A 680 -10.27 -13.71 -51.89
CA SER A 680 -9.48 -14.76 -51.21
C SER A 680 -10.01 -15.30 -49.88
N THR A 681 -11.14 -14.83 -49.35
CA THR A 681 -11.68 -15.32 -48.08
C THR A 681 -13.12 -15.80 -48.23
N ALA A 682 -13.41 -16.98 -47.67
CA ALA A 682 -14.72 -17.63 -47.70
C ALA A 682 -15.78 -16.90 -46.84
N GLU A 683 -15.39 -15.86 -46.11
CA GLU A 683 -16.27 -14.95 -45.37
C GLU A 683 -16.15 -13.53 -45.96
N GLN A 684 -17.30 -12.91 -46.30
CA GLN A 684 -17.35 -11.53 -46.80
C GLN A 684 -17.13 -10.55 -45.63
N GLU A 685 -15.88 -10.22 -45.35
CA GLU A 685 -15.48 -9.26 -44.29
C GLU A 685 -14.92 -7.98 -44.92
N PHE A 686 -15.43 -6.82 -44.50
CA PHE A 686 -15.03 -5.49 -44.95
C PHE A 686 -14.50 -4.68 -43.77
N THR A 687 -13.47 -3.87 -44.00
CA THR A 687 -12.94 -2.98 -42.96
C THR A 687 -13.76 -1.69 -42.83
N LEU A 688 -13.72 -1.03 -41.66
CA LEU A 688 -14.42 0.24 -41.45
C LEU A 688 -13.98 1.31 -42.48
N GLY A 689 -14.95 1.84 -43.23
CA GLY A 689 -14.72 2.86 -44.27
C GLY A 689 -14.35 2.29 -45.64
N GLU A 690 -14.22 0.97 -45.78
CA GLU A 690 -13.97 0.31 -47.06
C GLU A 690 -15.18 0.41 -48.00
N ARG A 691 -14.91 0.66 -49.28
CA ARG A 691 -15.94 0.73 -50.32
C ARG A 691 -16.57 -0.65 -50.54
N ILE A 692 -17.90 -0.70 -50.61
CA ILE A 692 -18.63 -1.96 -50.82
C ILE A 692 -19.33 -1.92 -52.17
N CYS A 693 -18.93 -2.83 -53.07
CA CYS A 693 -19.51 -2.97 -54.39
C CYS A 693 -20.69 -3.95 -54.35
N VAL A 694 -21.82 -3.53 -54.91
CA VAL A 694 -23.05 -4.33 -54.99
C VAL A 694 -23.45 -4.46 -56.45
N ASP A 695 -23.36 -5.69 -56.95
CA ASP A 695 -23.86 -6.09 -58.25
C ASP A 695 -25.33 -6.51 -58.12
N TRP A 696 -26.21 -5.91 -58.92
CA TRP A 696 -27.65 -6.18 -58.88
C TRP A 696 -28.18 -6.55 -60.26
N THR A 697 -29.15 -7.45 -60.29
CA THR A 697 -29.89 -7.84 -61.51
C THR A 697 -31.38 -7.79 -61.28
N THR A 698 -32.13 -7.35 -62.28
CA THR A 698 -33.59 -7.22 -62.20
C THR A 698 -34.27 -7.73 -63.48
N PRO A 699 -35.52 -8.18 -63.41
CA PRO A 699 -36.33 -8.47 -64.58
C PRO A 699 -36.54 -7.21 -65.46
N ALA A 700 -36.81 -7.41 -66.75
CA ALA A 700 -37.04 -6.31 -67.69
C ALA A 700 -38.24 -5.40 -67.32
N ASN A 701 -39.19 -5.90 -66.51
CA ASN A 701 -40.42 -5.21 -66.11
C ASN A 701 -40.36 -4.62 -64.68
N HIS A 702 -39.21 -4.09 -64.25
CA HIS A 702 -39.05 -3.48 -62.91
C HIS A 702 -39.42 -1.99 -62.88
N GLY A 703 -39.59 -1.44 -61.67
CA GLY A 703 -40.10 -0.08 -61.46
C GLY A 703 -39.00 0.98 -61.69
N PRO A 704 -39.34 2.18 -62.19
CA PRO A 704 -38.35 3.23 -62.40
C PRO A 704 -37.74 3.76 -61.09
N LYS A 705 -38.41 3.54 -59.95
CA LYS A 705 -37.99 3.98 -58.60
C LYS A 705 -37.51 2.82 -57.73
N ASP A 706 -36.83 1.84 -58.31
CA ASP A 706 -36.20 0.82 -57.49
C ASP A 706 -34.95 1.36 -56.79
N TRP A 707 -34.69 0.91 -55.56
CA TRP A 707 -33.56 1.38 -54.74
C TRP A 707 -32.97 0.25 -53.91
N ILE A 708 -31.71 0.42 -53.50
CA ILE A 708 -30.98 -0.53 -52.66
C ILE A 708 -30.51 0.21 -51.41
N GLY A 709 -30.76 -0.37 -50.24
CA GLY A 709 -30.31 0.15 -48.95
C GLY A 709 -29.49 -0.88 -48.17
N ILE A 710 -28.60 -0.40 -47.29
CA ILE A 710 -27.82 -1.22 -46.36
C ILE A 710 -28.43 -1.19 -44.96
N TYR A 711 -28.54 -2.35 -44.33
CA TYR A 711 -29.17 -2.51 -43.03
C TYR A 711 -28.37 -3.42 -42.12
N LYS A 712 -28.39 -3.12 -40.83
CA LYS A 712 -27.85 -4.02 -39.81
C LYS A 712 -28.80 -5.22 -39.68
N LEU A 713 -28.24 -6.43 -39.74
CA LEU A 713 -29.03 -7.67 -39.76
C LEU A 713 -29.94 -7.80 -38.53
N SER A 714 -29.46 -7.36 -37.36
CA SER A 714 -30.21 -7.40 -36.10
C SER A 714 -31.38 -6.42 -36.02
N SER A 715 -31.48 -5.44 -36.93
CA SER A 715 -32.47 -4.36 -36.85
C SER A 715 -33.75 -4.66 -37.63
N ASN A 716 -33.75 -5.58 -38.59
CA ASN A 716 -34.94 -5.92 -39.38
C ASN A 716 -35.31 -7.40 -39.18
N THR A 717 -36.44 -7.65 -38.51
CA THR A 717 -36.96 -8.99 -38.24
C THR A 717 -37.68 -9.62 -39.42
N ASP A 718 -38.32 -8.81 -40.28
CA ASP A 718 -39.07 -9.29 -41.44
C ASP A 718 -38.17 -9.37 -42.70
N PRO A 719 -38.16 -10.51 -43.41
CA PRO A 719 -37.39 -10.68 -44.65
C PRO A 719 -38.02 -10.01 -45.88
N ASN A 720 -39.34 -9.78 -45.88
CA ASN A 720 -40.12 -9.35 -47.05
C ASN A 720 -40.44 -7.85 -47.04
N VAL A 721 -40.41 -7.21 -45.87
CA VAL A 721 -40.64 -5.77 -45.72
C VAL A 721 -39.54 -5.16 -44.84
N THR A 722 -39.11 -3.95 -45.20
CA THR A 722 -38.15 -3.20 -44.39
C THR A 722 -38.86 -2.12 -43.59
N LEU A 723 -38.76 -2.20 -42.26
CA LEU A 723 -39.47 -1.31 -41.34
C LEU A 723 -38.55 -0.26 -40.72
N VAL A 724 -37.24 -0.46 -40.83
CA VAL A 724 -36.21 0.44 -40.29
C VAL A 724 -35.68 1.36 -41.38
N SER A 725 -35.50 2.64 -41.06
CA SER A 725 -34.85 3.60 -41.97
C SER A 725 -33.40 3.20 -42.27
N SER A 726 -32.98 3.35 -43.54
CA SER A 726 -31.57 3.19 -43.93
C SER A 726 -30.69 4.36 -43.49
N GLN A 727 -31.25 5.40 -42.83
CA GLN A 727 -30.54 6.59 -42.36
C GLN A 727 -29.75 7.30 -43.48
N GLY A 728 -30.30 7.33 -44.70
CA GLY A 728 -29.65 7.93 -45.86
C GLY A 728 -28.69 7.02 -46.64
N ARG A 729 -28.45 5.79 -46.15
CA ARG A 729 -27.53 4.80 -46.73
C ARG A 729 -28.19 3.97 -47.82
N TRP A 730 -28.54 4.64 -48.91
CA TRP A 730 -29.22 4.01 -50.05
C TRP A 730 -28.91 4.71 -51.37
N TYR A 731 -29.13 4.01 -52.47
CA TYR A 731 -29.00 4.50 -53.85
C TYR A 731 -30.18 4.03 -54.70
N TRP A 732 -30.60 4.85 -55.67
CA TRP A 732 -31.51 4.43 -56.73
C TRP A 732 -30.77 3.50 -57.70
N THR A 733 -31.40 2.41 -58.13
CA THR A 733 -30.79 1.48 -59.09
C THR A 733 -30.68 2.08 -60.49
N ASN A 734 -31.67 2.88 -60.88
CA ASN A 734 -31.69 3.63 -62.13
C ASN A 734 -31.08 5.04 -62.00
N GLY A 735 -30.43 5.37 -60.88
CA GLY A 735 -29.72 6.63 -60.70
C GLY A 735 -28.42 6.69 -61.51
N VAL A 736 -28.03 7.89 -61.92
CA VAL A 736 -26.68 8.14 -62.46
C VAL A 736 -25.67 8.07 -61.29
N PRO A 737 -24.50 7.42 -61.46
CA PRO A 737 -23.43 7.46 -60.46
C PRO A 737 -23.02 8.91 -60.16
N GLU A 738 -22.73 9.26 -58.89
CA GLU A 738 -22.37 10.64 -58.48
C GLU A 738 -21.22 11.26 -59.29
N ASP A 739 -20.32 10.45 -59.87
CA ASP A 739 -19.17 10.91 -60.67
C ASP A 739 -19.55 11.45 -62.07
N GLU A 740 -20.78 11.19 -62.55
CA GLU A 740 -21.29 11.62 -63.87
C GLU A 740 -22.36 12.73 -63.76
N ILE A 741 -22.61 13.25 -62.56
CA ILE A 741 -23.63 14.29 -62.31
C ILE A 741 -22.97 15.68 -62.38
N ASP A 742 -23.35 16.47 -63.39
CA ASP A 742 -23.06 17.90 -63.44
C ASP A 742 -23.81 18.60 -62.26
N PRO A 743 -23.14 19.39 -61.38
CA PRO A 743 -23.73 19.94 -60.15
C PRO A 743 -25.04 20.73 -60.33
N ASP A 744 -25.33 21.20 -61.54
CA ASP A 744 -26.54 21.95 -61.88
C ASP A 744 -27.73 21.06 -62.33
N THR A 745 -27.58 19.73 -62.42
CA THR A 745 -28.62 18.83 -62.94
C THR A 745 -29.06 17.77 -61.93
N VAL A 746 -30.07 18.06 -61.11
CA VAL A 746 -30.69 17.05 -60.23
C VAL A 746 -31.66 16.17 -61.04
N LEU A 747 -31.16 15.08 -61.62
CA LEU A 747 -31.99 14.07 -62.29
C LEU A 747 -32.59 13.08 -61.29
N PHE A 748 -33.87 13.26 -60.96
CA PHE A 748 -34.67 12.27 -60.22
C PHE A 748 -35.14 11.12 -61.15
N PRO A 749 -35.27 9.87 -60.67
CA PRO A 749 -35.94 8.80 -61.42
C PRO A 749 -37.42 9.18 -61.59
N PRO A 750 -37.88 9.53 -62.82
CA PRO A 750 -38.17 8.58 -63.90
C PRO A 750 -37.66 8.98 -65.31
N GLN A 751 -36.70 9.92 -65.41
CA GLN A 751 -36.19 10.43 -66.70
C GLN A 751 -35.03 9.59 -67.30
N ILE A 752 -34.57 8.56 -66.59
CA ILE A 752 -33.42 7.72 -66.96
C ILE A 752 -33.94 6.32 -67.38
N PRO A 753 -33.47 5.74 -68.51
CA PRO A 753 -33.94 4.43 -68.96
C PRO A 753 -33.57 3.32 -67.97
N SER A 754 -34.54 2.49 -67.62
CA SER A 754 -34.41 1.38 -66.67
C SER A 754 -33.34 0.37 -67.11
N LYS A 755 -32.37 0.07 -66.25
CA LYS A 755 -31.30 -0.91 -66.52
C LYS A 755 -31.66 -2.26 -65.90
N SER A 756 -31.49 -3.37 -66.62
CA SER A 756 -31.75 -4.72 -66.08
C SER A 756 -30.61 -5.30 -65.24
N LYS A 757 -29.44 -4.64 -65.26
CA LYS A 757 -28.27 -4.99 -64.45
C LYS A 757 -27.45 -3.74 -64.18
N GLY A 758 -26.80 -3.69 -63.03
CA GLY A 758 -25.93 -2.58 -62.66
C GLY A 758 -25.01 -2.92 -61.50
N ARG A 759 -24.07 -2.02 -61.26
CA ARG A 759 -23.15 -2.06 -60.12
C ARG A 759 -23.27 -0.74 -59.38
N ILE A 760 -23.49 -0.79 -58.07
CA ILE A 760 -23.50 0.38 -57.18
C ILE A 760 -22.32 0.24 -56.23
N ILE A 761 -21.59 1.33 -56.05
CA ILE A 761 -20.46 1.39 -55.12
C ILE A 761 -20.93 2.24 -53.93
N PHE A 762 -21.14 1.58 -52.78
CA PHE A 762 -21.35 2.28 -51.53
C PHE A 762 -19.98 2.76 -51.04
N ARG A 763 -19.77 4.06 -51.11
CA ARG A 763 -18.58 4.73 -50.61
C ARG A 763 -19.00 5.98 -49.84
N GLY A 764 -18.10 6.41 -48.98
CA GLY A 764 -18.23 7.67 -48.31
C GLY A 764 -19.12 7.66 -47.07
N VAL A 765 -19.07 8.75 -46.33
CA VAL A 765 -19.51 8.74 -44.93
C VAL A 765 -21.02 8.60 -44.75
N GLN A 766 -21.80 9.17 -45.66
CA GLN A 766 -23.27 9.14 -45.59
C GLN A 766 -23.86 7.80 -46.06
N LYS A 767 -23.10 7.04 -46.85
CA LYS A 767 -23.61 5.84 -47.54
C LYS A 767 -23.12 4.54 -46.91
N LEU A 768 -21.99 4.56 -46.19
CA LEU A 768 -21.46 3.41 -45.48
C LEU A 768 -21.85 3.37 -43.98
N PRO A 769 -22.01 2.18 -43.37
CA PRO A 769 -22.17 2.04 -41.93
C PRO A 769 -20.82 2.14 -41.22
N TRP A 770 -20.61 3.20 -40.45
CA TRP A 770 -19.42 3.39 -39.61
C TRP A 770 -19.54 2.70 -38.24
N GLN A 771 -20.04 1.46 -38.22
CA GLN A 771 -20.22 0.66 -37.01
C GLN A 771 -19.93 -0.81 -37.30
N VAL A 772 -19.17 -1.46 -36.42
CA VAL A 772 -18.88 -2.89 -36.53
C VAL A 772 -20.15 -3.71 -36.34
N GLY A 773 -20.32 -4.76 -37.14
CA GLY A 773 -21.47 -5.65 -37.07
C GLY A 773 -21.74 -6.38 -38.38
N THR A 774 -22.81 -7.17 -38.40
CA THR A 774 -23.27 -7.89 -39.59
C THR A 774 -24.35 -7.09 -40.31
N TYR A 775 -24.18 -6.91 -41.62
CA TYR A 775 -25.06 -6.14 -42.48
C TYR A 775 -25.53 -6.96 -43.67
N GLU A 776 -26.63 -6.51 -44.28
CA GLU A 776 -27.14 -7.03 -45.54
C GLU A 776 -27.64 -5.86 -46.41
N PHE A 777 -27.56 -6.02 -47.73
CA PHE A 777 -28.25 -5.15 -48.68
C PHE A 777 -29.64 -5.70 -48.97
N ARG A 778 -30.61 -4.79 -49.05
CA ARG A 778 -31.99 -5.10 -49.44
C ARG A 778 -32.34 -4.31 -50.69
N TYR A 779 -32.91 -5.00 -51.67
CA TYR A 779 -33.44 -4.42 -52.90
C TYR A 779 -34.92 -4.11 -52.71
N HIS A 780 -35.32 -2.87 -53.00
CA HIS A 780 -36.68 -2.38 -52.82
C HIS A 780 -37.31 -1.94 -54.13
N HIS A 781 -38.60 -2.22 -54.29
CA HIS A 781 -39.32 -1.97 -55.53
C HIS A 781 -40.10 -0.65 -55.53
N ASP A 782 -39.95 0.12 -56.60
CA ASP A 782 -40.78 1.25 -57.03
C ASP A 782 -41.14 2.26 -55.92
N GLY A 783 -40.15 2.66 -55.13
CA GLY A 783 -40.29 3.62 -54.02
C GLY A 783 -41.03 3.08 -52.80
N LYS A 784 -41.36 1.79 -52.76
CA LYS A 784 -41.97 1.10 -51.61
C LYS A 784 -40.91 0.38 -50.79
N HIS A 785 -41.28 -0.06 -49.59
CA HIS A 785 -40.39 -0.79 -48.66
C HIS A 785 -40.50 -2.32 -48.76
N ARG A 786 -41.14 -2.85 -49.81
CA ARG A 786 -41.18 -4.28 -50.10
C ARG A 786 -39.82 -4.73 -50.63
N VAL A 787 -39.27 -5.78 -50.03
CA VAL A 787 -37.97 -6.36 -50.35
C VAL A 787 -38.14 -7.39 -51.46
N MET A 788 -37.40 -7.24 -52.56
CA MET A 788 -37.44 -8.17 -53.71
C MET A 788 -36.25 -9.14 -53.73
N ALA A 789 -35.09 -8.70 -53.22
CA ALA A 789 -33.89 -9.51 -53.09
C ALA A 789 -33.07 -9.05 -51.89
N ARG A 790 -32.25 -9.97 -51.34
CA ARG A 790 -31.32 -9.72 -50.25
C ARG A 790 -29.94 -10.23 -50.64
N SER A 791 -28.90 -9.51 -50.22
CA SER A 791 -27.53 -10.02 -50.35
C SER A 791 -27.26 -11.13 -49.32
N GLN A 792 -26.17 -11.85 -49.51
CA GLN A 792 -25.60 -12.62 -48.40
C GLN A 792 -25.17 -11.66 -47.27
N PRO A 793 -25.29 -12.08 -45.99
CA PRO A 793 -24.79 -11.29 -44.88
C PRO A 793 -23.27 -11.14 -44.95
N PHE A 794 -22.79 -9.93 -44.72
CA PHE A 794 -21.36 -9.61 -44.65
C PHE A 794 -21.06 -8.89 -43.33
N LYS A 795 -19.81 -8.96 -42.88
CA LYS A 795 -19.37 -8.32 -41.63
C LYS A 795 -18.58 -7.07 -41.95
N ILE A 796 -18.84 -5.99 -41.24
CA ILE A 796 -17.93 -4.85 -41.14
C ILE A 796 -17.13 -5.02 -39.86
N VAL A 797 -15.81 -5.17 -40.00
CA VAL A 797 -14.85 -5.39 -38.91
C VAL A 797 -13.95 -4.17 -38.72
N ALA A 798 -13.37 -4.05 -37.53
CA ALA A 798 -12.34 -3.04 -37.30
C ALA A 798 -11.05 -3.43 -38.02
N PRO A 799 -10.24 -2.46 -38.48
CA PRO A 799 -8.92 -2.74 -39.02
C PRO A 799 -8.02 -3.45 -38.02
N ASP A 800 -7.06 -4.25 -38.52
CA ASP A 800 -6.09 -4.94 -37.68
C ASP A 800 -5.32 -3.97 -36.77
N VAL A 801 -5.15 -4.36 -35.51
CA VAL A 801 -4.50 -3.54 -34.50
C VAL A 801 -2.98 -3.62 -34.68
N PRO A 802 -2.28 -2.52 -35.02
CA PRO A 802 -0.82 -2.52 -35.10
C PRO A 802 -0.21 -2.68 -33.71
N ASN A 803 1.03 -3.18 -33.64
CA ASN A 803 1.77 -3.22 -32.37
C ASN A 803 1.94 -1.79 -31.82
N ALA A 804 1.54 -1.57 -30.56
CA ALA A 804 1.58 -0.26 -29.92
C ALA A 804 3.01 0.29 -29.74
N ASP A 805 4.02 -0.60 -29.71
CA ASP A 805 5.43 -0.22 -29.60
C ASP A 805 6.04 0.21 -30.95
N ASP A 806 5.38 -0.09 -32.06
CA ASP A 806 5.81 0.27 -33.42
C ASP A 806 5.09 1.57 -33.86
N GLU A 807 5.76 2.70 -33.61
CA GLU A 807 5.19 4.04 -33.86
C GLU A 807 4.88 4.26 -35.34
N ASP A 808 5.68 3.70 -36.25
CA ASP A 808 5.52 3.89 -37.71
C ASP A 808 4.28 3.15 -38.22
N MET A 809 4.09 1.90 -37.80
CA MET A 809 2.90 1.12 -38.14
C MET A 809 1.62 1.72 -37.53
N LEU A 810 1.70 2.24 -36.30
CA LEU A 810 0.58 2.94 -35.66
C LEU A 810 0.17 4.19 -36.44
N GLN A 811 1.13 5.01 -36.85
CA GLN A 811 0.88 6.20 -37.65
C GLN A 811 0.28 5.88 -39.02
N LEU A 812 0.77 4.84 -39.70
CA LEU A 812 0.25 4.41 -41.00
C LEU A 812 -1.21 3.93 -40.91
N SER A 813 -1.55 3.13 -39.90
CA SER A 813 -2.92 2.66 -39.70
C SER A 813 -3.88 3.80 -39.40
N LEU A 814 -3.47 4.76 -38.56
CA LEU A 814 -4.27 5.94 -38.25
C LEU A 814 -4.43 6.87 -39.46
N LEU A 815 -3.39 7.03 -40.28
CA LEU A 815 -3.46 7.82 -41.52
C LEU A 815 -4.52 7.26 -42.47
N ARG A 816 -4.50 5.94 -42.71
CA ARG A 816 -5.50 5.27 -43.54
C ARG A 816 -6.92 5.46 -43.01
N LEU A 817 -7.08 5.40 -41.69
CA LEU A 817 -8.38 5.59 -41.04
C LEU A 817 -8.90 7.03 -41.19
N VAL A 818 -8.04 8.05 -41.04
CA VAL A 818 -8.41 9.46 -41.29
C VAL A 818 -8.80 9.68 -42.75
N GLN A 819 -8.03 9.12 -43.69
CA GLN A 819 -8.32 9.21 -45.11
C GLN A 819 -9.68 8.59 -45.47
N ALA A 820 -10.00 7.44 -44.86
CA ALA A 820 -11.29 6.78 -45.04
C ALA A 820 -12.45 7.59 -44.44
N VAL A 821 -12.26 8.22 -43.27
CA VAL A 821 -13.27 9.08 -42.63
C VAL A 821 -13.56 10.36 -43.44
N LEU A 822 -12.59 10.81 -44.24
CA LEU A 822 -12.67 11.97 -45.12
C LEU A 822 -13.00 11.60 -46.58
N ASP A 823 -13.54 10.39 -46.82
CA ASP A 823 -14.00 9.92 -48.12
C ASP A 823 -12.96 9.90 -49.24
N HIS A 824 -11.66 9.87 -48.89
CA HIS A 824 -10.56 9.99 -49.85
C HIS A 824 -10.65 11.24 -50.75
N ASP A 825 -11.30 12.32 -50.28
CA ASP A 825 -11.42 13.58 -51.00
C ASP A 825 -10.04 14.25 -51.19
N PRO A 826 -9.55 14.40 -52.44
CA PRO A 826 -8.19 14.88 -52.72
C PRO A 826 -7.90 16.28 -52.19
N GLU A 827 -8.92 17.10 -51.92
CA GLU A 827 -8.74 18.44 -51.34
C GLU A 827 -8.65 18.45 -49.80
N LYS A 828 -9.17 17.41 -49.14
CA LYS A 828 -9.32 17.37 -47.67
C LYS A 828 -8.38 16.38 -46.98
N ILE A 829 -7.92 15.34 -47.67
CA ILE A 829 -7.17 14.25 -47.03
C ILE A 829 -5.71 14.62 -46.73
N PRO A 830 -5.18 14.20 -45.56
CA PRO A 830 -3.75 14.21 -45.31
C PRO A 830 -3.04 13.13 -46.15
N VAL A 831 -1.88 13.44 -46.73
CA VAL A 831 -1.08 12.50 -47.54
C VAL A 831 0.00 11.84 -46.69
N SER A 832 0.50 12.56 -45.69
CA SER A 832 1.53 12.15 -44.73
C SER A 832 1.01 12.24 -43.28
N PRO A 833 1.52 11.43 -42.33
CA PRO A 833 1.15 11.53 -40.91
C PRO A 833 1.44 12.88 -40.24
N ILE A 834 2.27 13.71 -40.89
CA ILE A 834 2.65 15.06 -40.43
C ILE A 834 1.65 16.13 -40.90
N ASP A 835 0.86 15.83 -41.94
CA ASP A 835 -0.10 16.77 -42.52
C ASP A 835 -1.27 17.03 -41.56
N ASP A 836 -1.81 18.24 -41.62
CA ASP A 836 -2.93 18.66 -40.77
C ASP A 836 -4.27 18.21 -41.39
N TYR A 837 -5.07 17.42 -40.67
CA TYR A 837 -6.42 17.01 -41.10
C TYR A 837 -7.52 18.00 -40.69
N SER A 838 -7.25 19.31 -40.78
CA SER A 838 -8.08 20.40 -40.23
C SER A 838 -9.55 20.43 -40.68
N TYR A 839 -9.91 19.71 -41.75
CA TYR A 839 -11.27 19.62 -42.30
C TYR A 839 -12.17 18.59 -41.60
N LEU A 840 -11.75 18.04 -40.47
CA LEU A 840 -12.52 17.06 -39.71
C LEU A 840 -13.74 17.72 -39.04
N ASP A 841 -14.93 17.48 -39.59
CA ASP A 841 -16.19 17.94 -38.97
C ASP A 841 -16.54 17.12 -37.70
N GLU A 842 -17.50 17.60 -36.90
CA GLU A 842 -17.93 16.94 -35.66
C GLU A 842 -18.37 15.48 -35.89
N SER A 843 -19.06 15.22 -37.00
CA SER A 843 -19.59 13.91 -37.32
C SER A 843 -18.48 12.91 -37.70
N ALA A 844 -17.48 13.39 -38.44
CA ALA A 844 -16.27 12.68 -38.84
C ALA A 844 -15.38 12.40 -37.63
N ALA A 845 -15.21 13.38 -36.74
CA ALA A 845 -14.47 13.23 -35.50
C ALA A 845 -15.11 12.19 -34.57
N LYS A 846 -16.45 12.15 -34.44
CA LYS A 846 -17.17 11.12 -33.67
C LYS A 846 -16.98 9.72 -34.25
N ARG A 847 -17.00 9.57 -35.58
CA ARG A 847 -16.73 8.28 -36.24
C ARG A 847 -15.29 7.85 -36.07
N PHE A 848 -14.34 8.79 -36.16
CA PHE A 848 -12.94 8.51 -35.95
C PHE A 848 -12.67 8.10 -34.49
N SER A 849 -13.29 8.78 -33.52
CA SER A 849 -13.27 8.38 -32.10
C SER A 849 -13.82 6.96 -31.90
N TYR A 850 -14.96 6.64 -32.51
CA TYR A 850 -15.54 5.30 -32.45
C TYR A 850 -14.58 4.25 -33.04
N ALA A 851 -13.98 4.52 -34.19
CA ALA A 851 -13.01 3.61 -34.80
C ALA A 851 -11.79 3.37 -33.91
N ILE A 852 -11.23 4.42 -33.29
CA ILE A 852 -10.12 4.30 -32.32
C ILE A 852 -10.55 3.47 -31.10
N LYS A 853 -11.77 3.68 -30.59
CA LYS A 853 -12.32 2.90 -29.47
C LYS A 853 -12.42 1.41 -29.79
N VAL A 854 -12.89 1.06 -30.98
CA VAL A 854 -13.02 -0.35 -31.38
C VAL A 854 -11.65 -0.97 -31.69
N MET A 855 -10.74 -0.23 -32.33
CA MET A 855 -9.40 -0.73 -32.65
C MET A 855 -8.51 -0.91 -31.42
N PHE A 856 -8.40 0.12 -30.56
CA PHE A 856 -7.41 0.15 -29.49
C PHE A 856 -8.01 -0.05 -28.10
N GLY A 857 -9.34 -0.07 -27.95
CA GLY A 857 -9.99 -0.12 -26.63
C GLY A 857 -9.83 1.19 -25.82
N VAL A 858 -9.43 2.28 -26.48
CA VAL A 858 -9.23 3.60 -25.88
C VAL A 858 -10.30 4.55 -26.40
N GLU A 859 -11.05 5.16 -25.48
CA GLU A 859 -12.10 6.11 -25.82
C GLU A 859 -11.58 7.53 -25.66
N PHE A 860 -11.54 8.30 -26.75
CA PHE A 860 -11.26 9.74 -26.75
C PHE A 860 -12.51 10.56 -27.06
N ALA A 861 -12.63 11.72 -26.43
CA ALA A 861 -13.63 12.70 -26.82
C ALA A 861 -13.31 13.24 -28.22
N TRP A 862 -14.32 13.51 -29.04
CA TRP A 862 -14.14 13.91 -30.44
C TRP A 862 -13.43 15.27 -30.54
N GLU A 863 -13.58 16.13 -29.53
CA GLU A 863 -12.90 17.42 -29.39
C GLU A 863 -11.38 17.25 -29.31
N ILE A 864 -10.88 16.18 -28.68
CA ILE A 864 -9.44 15.90 -28.56
C ILE A 864 -8.85 15.50 -29.91
N ILE A 865 -9.60 14.74 -30.71
CA ILE A 865 -9.18 14.30 -32.04
C ILE A 865 -9.02 15.51 -32.96
N ILE A 866 -9.95 16.46 -32.89
CA ILE A 866 -9.87 17.73 -33.62
C ILE A 866 -8.69 18.58 -33.12
N ALA A 867 -8.49 18.65 -31.79
CA ALA A 867 -7.43 19.45 -31.18
C ALA A 867 -6.01 18.95 -31.50
N ASP A 868 -5.80 17.65 -31.65
CA ASP A 868 -4.48 17.09 -31.98
C ASP A 868 -4.01 17.48 -33.39
N MET A 869 -4.94 17.71 -34.34
CA MET A 869 -4.76 18.13 -35.74
C MET A 869 -3.90 17.24 -36.65
N ARG A 870 -3.04 16.38 -36.08
CA ARG A 870 -2.05 15.55 -36.78
C ARG A 870 -2.05 14.12 -36.29
N VAL A 871 -1.84 13.20 -37.22
CA VAL A 871 -1.80 11.76 -36.94
C VAL A 871 -0.62 11.41 -36.02
N THR A 872 0.54 12.06 -36.20
CA THR A 872 1.72 11.89 -35.33
C THR A 872 1.43 12.18 -33.85
N ARG A 873 0.69 13.25 -33.54
CA ARG A 873 0.33 13.59 -32.15
C ARG A 873 -0.68 12.60 -31.58
N LEU A 874 -1.67 12.25 -32.37
CA LEU A 874 -2.70 11.29 -32.00
C LEU A 874 -2.11 9.89 -31.76
N ALA A 875 -1.16 9.45 -32.58
CA ALA A 875 -0.44 8.19 -32.43
C ALA A 875 0.31 8.13 -31.09
N LYS A 876 1.09 9.17 -30.77
CA LYS A 876 1.77 9.27 -29.46
C LYS A 876 0.79 9.27 -28.29
N ARG A 877 -0.35 9.95 -28.44
CA ARG A 877 -1.40 9.96 -27.42
C ARG A 877 -2.02 8.58 -27.21
N ILE A 878 -2.31 7.86 -28.29
CA ILE A 878 -2.80 6.47 -28.24
C ILE A 878 -1.76 5.58 -27.55
N GLN A 879 -0.48 5.69 -27.92
CA GLN A 879 0.60 4.91 -27.30
C GLN A 879 0.70 5.18 -25.79
N HIS A 880 0.70 6.45 -25.38
CA HIS A 880 0.70 6.81 -23.95
C HIS A 880 -0.53 6.28 -23.21
N ALA A 881 -1.71 6.35 -23.84
CA ALA A 881 -2.94 5.82 -23.27
C ALA A 881 -2.91 4.30 -23.11
N LEU A 882 -2.39 3.58 -24.12
CA LEU A 882 -2.23 2.13 -24.08
C LEU A 882 -1.24 1.70 -23.00
N HIS A 883 -0.11 2.40 -22.84
CA HIS A 883 0.84 2.15 -21.76
C HIS A 883 0.20 2.38 -20.38
N ALA A 884 -0.50 3.51 -20.20
CA ALA A 884 -1.17 3.86 -18.94
C ALA A 884 -2.35 2.94 -18.57
N LEU A 885 -3.00 2.33 -19.57
CA LEU A 885 -4.13 1.41 -19.40
C LEU A 885 -3.74 -0.06 -19.47
N SER A 886 -2.45 -0.34 -19.69
CA SER A 886 -1.94 -1.71 -19.65
C SER A 886 -2.34 -2.34 -18.31
N PRO A 887 -2.75 -3.61 -18.30
CA PRO A 887 -3.01 -4.30 -17.05
C PRO A 887 -1.74 -4.24 -16.21
N PHE A 888 -1.89 -4.01 -14.89
CA PHE A 888 -0.78 -4.10 -13.94
C PHE A 888 0.02 -5.34 -14.28
N SER A 889 1.21 -5.12 -14.83
CA SER A 889 1.95 -6.19 -15.47
C SER A 889 2.34 -7.18 -14.38
N TYR A 890 1.75 -8.37 -14.40
CA TYR A 890 2.38 -9.51 -13.76
C TYR A 890 3.71 -9.69 -14.49
N GLN A 891 4.78 -9.16 -13.90
CA GLN A 891 6.17 -9.35 -14.30
C GLN A 891 6.61 -8.66 -15.61
N LYS A 892 7.26 -7.49 -15.47
CA LYS A 892 8.65 -7.44 -15.94
C LYS A 892 9.44 -8.31 -14.97
N LEU A 893 9.62 -9.60 -15.33
CA LEU A 893 10.39 -10.53 -14.49
C LEU A 893 11.72 -9.86 -14.13
N SER A 894 12.04 -9.85 -12.84
CA SER A 894 13.37 -9.49 -12.34
C SER A 894 14.44 -10.16 -13.21
N PRO A 895 15.55 -9.48 -13.55
CA PRO A 895 16.64 -10.08 -14.33
C PRO A 895 17.18 -11.38 -13.73
N LYS A 896 17.06 -11.55 -12.40
CA LYS A 896 17.41 -12.81 -11.71
C LYS A 896 16.51 -13.98 -12.09
N MET A 897 15.26 -13.72 -12.40
CA MET A 897 14.24 -14.72 -12.72
C MET A 897 14.23 -15.04 -14.23
N GLN A 898 14.56 -14.06 -15.08
CA GLN A 898 14.89 -14.30 -16.50
C GLN A 898 16.16 -15.14 -16.65
N ALA A 899 17.18 -14.93 -15.80
CA ALA A 899 18.37 -15.76 -15.78
C ALA A 899 18.05 -17.22 -15.41
N SER A 900 17.16 -17.46 -14.44
CA SER A 900 16.76 -18.83 -14.06
C SER A 900 15.93 -19.55 -15.12
N LEU A 901 15.04 -18.84 -15.82
CA LEU A 901 14.22 -19.39 -16.92
C LEU A 901 15.04 -19.70 -18.18
N ASN A 902 16.08 -18.92 -18.46
CA ASN A 902 16.99 -19.22 -19.58
C ASN A 902 17.92 -20.42 -19.30
N THR A 903 18.20 -20.73 -18.03
CA THR A 903 18.93 -21.96 -17.66
C THR A 903 18.08 -23.23 -17.72
N SER A 904 16.75 -23.15 -17.61
CA SER A 904 15.89 -24.35 -17.62
C SER A 904 15.49 -24.84 -19.02
N MET A 905 15.95 -24.17 -20.09
CA MET A 905 15.65 -24.52 -21.49
C MET A 905 16.86 -25.06 -22.27
N LEU A 906 17.97 -25.39 -21.59
CA LEU A 906 19.10 -26.08 -22.21
C LEU A 906 18.97 -27.60 -21.96
N PRO A 907 19.03 -28.46 -22.99
CA PRO A 907 19.03 -29.91 -22.78
C PRO A 907 20.31 -30.34 -22.06
N ASP A 908 20.17 -31.25 -21.09
CA ASP A 908 21.26 -31.86 -20.32
C ASP A 908 22.34 -32.41 -21.26
N LEU A 909 23.48 -31.72 -21.35
CA LEU A 909 24.69 -32.21 -21.99
C LEU A 909 25.61 -32.80 -20.91
N THR A 910 26.12 -34.00 -21.15
CA THR A 910 26.96 -34.74 -20.21
C THR A 910 28.32 -34.07 -19.98
N PRO A 911 28.97 -34.33 -18.82
CA PRO A 911 30.18 -33.63 -18.39
C PRO A 911 31.38 -33.71 -19.36
N GLU A 912 31.39 -34.66 -20.30
CA GLU A 912 32.45 -34.81 -21.30
C GLU A 912 32.37 -33.82 -22.46
N GLN A 913 31.22 -33.17 -22.70
CA GLN A 913 31.08 -32.18 -23.79
C GLN A 913 31.47 -30.75 -23.37
N GLN A 914 31.39 -30.41 -22.07
CA GLN A 914 31.81 -29.10 -21.55
C GLN A 914 33.33 -28.89 -21.58
N GLN A 915 34.13 -29.96 -21.59
CA GLN A 915 35.59 -29.85 -21.56
C GLN A 915 36.22 -29.60 -22.95
N LYS A 916 35.46 -29.75 -24.04
CA LYS A 916 35.94 -29.52 -25.41
C LYS A 916 35.66 -28.11 -25.96
N ASN A 917 34.68 -27.38 -25.43
CA ASN A 917 34.35 -26.02 -25.90
C ASN A 917 35.17 -24.91 -25.21
N ASN A 918 35.78 -25.17 -24.05
CA ASN A 918 36.58 -24.16 -23.34
C ASN A 918 38.00 -23.98 -23.90
N SER A 919 38.43 -24.76 -24.90
CA SER A 919 39.78 -24.65 -25.49
C SER A 919 39.84 -23.94 -26.85
N SER A 920 38.70 -23.66 -27.50
CA SER A 920 38.66 -23.00 -28.82
C SER A 920 38.49 -21.47 -28.75
N ASP A 921 37.86 -20.93 -27.70
CA ASP A 921 37.42 -19.53 -27.70
C ASP A 921 38.41 -18.54 -27.07
N ALA A 922 39.50 -19.04 -26.45
CA ALA A 922 40.55 -18.21 -25.87
C ALA A 922 41.58 -17.68 -26.89
N CYS A 923 41.52 -18.08 -28.17
CA CYS A 923 42.54 -17.75 -29.17
C CYS A 923 42.15 -16.63 -30.17
N LEU A 924 40.87 -16.21 -30.22
CA LEU A 924 40.39 -15.28 -31.26
C LEU A 924 40.10 -13.84 -30.82
N LEU A 925 40.24 -13.50 -29.53
CA LEU A 925 39.87 -12.17 -29.01
C LEU A 925 41.04 -11.22 -28.70
N ASN A 926 42.22 -11.41 -29.32
CA ASN A 926 43.38 -10.55 -29.07
C ASN A 926 44.05 -9.97 -30.33
N LYS A 927 43.31 -9.84 -31.43
CA LYS A 927 43.85 -9.30 -32.69
C LYS A 927 42.81 -8.58 -33.55
N ARG A 928 42.29 -7.43 -33.08
CA ARG A 928 41.68 -6.37 -33.94
C ARG A 928 41.23 -5.14 -33.13
N ILE A 929 42.19 -4.35 -32.62
CA ILE A 929 42.03 -2.90 -32.43
C ILE A 929 43.39 -2.26 -32.72
N GLN A 930 43.64 -1.96 -34.00
CA GLN A 930 44.57 -0.93 -34.47
C GLN A 930 44.10 -0.55 -35.89
N VAL A 931 43.99 0.77 -36.09
CA VAL A 931 43.32 1.54 -37.17
C VAL A 931 41.86 1.86 -36.90
#